data_AF-A0A1R2CDG4-F1
#
_entry.id   AF-A0A1R2CDG4-F1
#
_cell.length_a   1.000
_cell.length_b   1.000
_cell.length_c   1.000
_cell.angle_alpha   90.00
_cell.angle_beta   90.00
_cell.angle_gamma   90.00
#
_symmetry.space_group_name_H-M   'P 1'
#
loop_
_entity.id
_entity.type
_entity.pdbx_description
1 polymer ?
#
loop_
_entity_poly.entity_id
_entity_poly.type
_entity_poly.pdbx_seq_one_letter_code
_entity_poly.pdbx_strand_id
1 'polypeptide(L)'
;MGSKKSHFYLARLFRHTPRKSYIQMLIYLVLNLISSYLYHLSLEGGDVDYLASQAGYFSALIISSTILNIIVMALNFYTCTGWVKIMNFLLQVIILVLTLTQDLGTDLMNHGQYNLLVLIFILIPIILGFVIYKVCRFVKSMIQSWLKFILINVGIIVAGLVYVKFAIYYAEIGWYQGLGNTVLTAEWPMCTIENPGLPWPSMLPHRTLNFFTGSNSCSYRWDYSSLSENILQLKCPSEVTITEQPDYISMRNDMFVLTETGFEVYNDTKSLEKTYKVQGNSQLKISSEWFHASCEGYENYYIQNVRNDTVYKRLKSQNEKRSVKPMNLILFMMDTVSRQQFFRKMKEMSEYLEHLNSTGKYEVYQFFRIISNGFNTEYNTRAMYSGSQLRQDRRGRPYWDFFSGQGNVAAYINGFCEDWMSVFMKTKFKGMDHKVFYPWCHPEFHPYEKTFGNFAGPFSIVRRCINGKHVHSYIFEYIKEMWKNYTPYGKIVHVSFQEGHEGTGEVLRTLSPSMQEFFSLMENQNELENTVVILTSDHGSHMGPYFMSGEMGKFEQKLPLLIMMYPKWFIDKYPEFRKNLQENEQRLVSHYDTYWTLRHLATLKEFGGEIEENKQQESWHEEVWDCKKYKNYMEIAENFKYKSWRKGMKNLFIDILYERISQCFEYLQYTPEDRENITTVPLSSIRDYDDENGYYVGEVIKDLDAYYWFEDAYQDVNKNYLINGNGNRLTNYTEFIEEIKIKELKAWDEAKAPGQGRYLFGRSLLRYHDDRDCQESGIVNCVCKERDSIHDEFSKIG
;
A
#
# COMPACT_ATOMS: atom_id res chain seq x y z
N MET A 1 -51.42 41.18 49.29
CA MET A 1 -52.12 39.89 49.11
C MET A 1 -51.67 39.31 47.77
N GLY A 2 -51.03 38.15 47.59
CA GLY A 2 -50.49 37.13 48.47
C GLY A 2 -49.60 36.24 47.59
N SER A 3 -48.29 36.31 47.78
CA SER A 3 -47.30 35.41 47.17
C SER A 3 -46.91 34.39 48.24
N LYS A 4 -47.40 33.14 48.10
CA LYS A 4 -46.97 31.92 48.83
C LYS A 4 -47.83 30.72 48.37
N LYS A 5 -47.66 30.24 47.13
CA LYS A 5 -48.32 28.99 46.68
C LYS A 5 -47.47 28.02 45.82
N SER A 6 -46.19 28.31 45.51
CA SER A 6 -45.39 27.36 44.71
C SER A 6 -44.60 26.34 45.53
N HIS A 7 -44.27 26.60 46.80
CA HIS A 7 -43.42 25.69 47.60
C HIS A 7 -44.16 24.50 48.26
N PHE A 8 -45.48 24.39 48.11
CA PHE A 8 -46.27 23.31 48.73
C PHE A 8 -46.66 22.14 47.80
N TYR A 9 -46.35 22.20 46.50
CA TYR A 9 -46.77 21.15 45.55
C TYR A 9 -45.91 19.88 45.62
N LEU A 10 -44.58 20.02 45.71
CA LEU A 10 -43.66 18.87 45.84
C LEU A 10 -43.84 18.14 47.19
N ALA A 11 -43.98 18.88 48.30
CA ALA A 11 -44.19 18.28 49.62
C ALA A 11 -45.55 17.55 49.76
N ARG A 12 -46.57 17.91 48.94
CA ARG A 12 -47.86 17.22 48.89
C ARG A 12 -47.81 15.91 48.11
N LEU A 13 -46.98 15.82 47.05
CA LEU A 13 -46.79 14.60 46.25
C LEU A 13 -46.19 13.47 47.09
N PHE A 14 -45.22 13.79 47.97
CA PHE A 14 -44.60 12.80 48.84
C PHE A 14 -45.51 12.33 50.00
N ARG A 15 -46.44 13.17 50.50
CA ARG A 15 -47.32 12.83 51.65
C ARG A 15 -48.44 11.81 51.35
N HIS A 16 -48.71 11.49 50.09
CA HIS A 16 -49.78 10.56 49.69
C HIS A 16 -49.30 9.40 48.83
N THR A 17 -48.00 9.07 48.87
CA THR A 17 -47.46 7.95 48.09
C THR A 17 -47.63 6.64 48.85
N PRO A 18 -48.34 5.64 48.30
CA PRO A 18 -48.58 4.37 48.98
C PRO A 18 -47.27 3.65 49.32
N ARG A 19 -47.21 2.96 50.46
CA ARG A 19 -46.03 2.16 50.87
C ARG A 19 -45.56 1.16 49.80
N LYS A 20 -46.52 0.63 49.02
CA LYS A 20 -46.28 -0.24 47.85
C LYS A 20 -45.41 0.43 46.77
N SER A 21 -45.56 1.74 46.55
CA SER A 21 -44.80 2.48 45.55
C SER A 21 -43.33 2.68 45.93
N TYR A 22 -43.02 2.81 47.22
CA TYR A 22 -41.63 2.85 47.69
C TYR A 22 -40.92 1.50 47.51
N ILE A 23 -41.60 0.39 47.79
CA ILE A 23 -41.07 -0.96 47.53
C ILE A 23 -40.84 -1.16 46.04
N GLN A 24 -41.78 -0.70 45.19
CA GLN A 24 -41.59 -0.72 43.74
C GLN A 24 -40.36 0.11 43.34
N MET A 25 -40.22 1.36 43.78
CA MET A 25 -39.04 2.17 43.46
C MET A 25 -37.72 1.49 43.85
N LEU A 26 -37.65 0.85 45.02
CA LEU A 26 -36.46 0.14 45.48
C LEU A 26 -36.14 -1.05 44.57
N ILE A 27 -37.13 -1.85 44.20
CA ILE A 27 -36.95 -2.97 43.26
C ILE A 27 -36.40 -2.46 41.92
N TYR A 28 -36.89 -1.32 41.43
CA TYR A 28 -36.44 -0.77 40.15
C TYR A 28 -35.00 -0.28 40.22
N LEU A 29 -34.64 0.39 41.30
CA LEU A 29 -33.27 0.83 41.52
C LEU A 29 -32.33 -0.39 41.53
N VAL A 30 -32.67 -1.45 42.27
CA VAL A 30 -31.86 -2.68 42.32
C VAL A 30 -31.70 -3.33 40.95
N LEU A 31 -32.79 -3.45 40.16
CA LEU A 31 -32.71 -4.06 38.83
C LEU A 31 -31.89 -3.20 37.84
N ASN A 32 -31.99 -1.87 37.92
CA ASN A 32 -31.14 -0.98 37.11
C ASN A 32 -29.66 -1.10 37.50
N LEU A 33 -29.35 -1.23 38.80
CA LEU A 33 -27.97 -1.42 39.27
C LEU A 33 -27.40 -2.78 38.83
N ILE A 34 -28.21 -3.85 38.86
CA ILE A 34 -27.80 -5.16 38.34
C ILE A 34 -27.51 -5.07 36.83
N SER A 35 -28.37 -4.40 36.07
CA SER A 35 -28.15 -4.18 34.63
C SER A 35 -26.86 -3.39 34.37
N SER A 36 -26.62 -2.32 35.13
CA SER A 36 -25.39 -1.53 35.04
C SER A 36 -24.14 -2.36 35.34
N TYR A 37 -24.20 -3.22 36.35
CA TYR A 37 -23.11 -4.13 36.70
C TYR A 37 -22.81 -5.16 35.59
N LEU A 38 -23.85 -5.77 35.00
CA LEU A 38 -23.68 -6.69 33.86
C LEU A 38 -23.06 -6.00 32.65
N TYR A 39 -23.43 -4.74 32.40
CA TYR A 39 -22.80 -3.94 31.35
C TYR A 39 -21.32 -3.66 31.68
N HIS A 40 -21.02 -3.29 32.92
CA HIS A 40 -19.65 -3.02 33.35
C HIS A 40 -18.72 -4.24 33.13
N LEU A 41 -19.19 -5.45 33.46
CA LEU A 41 -18.43 -6.68 33.20
C LEU A 41 -18.17 -6.94 31.71
N SER A 42 -18.95 -6.36 30.81
CA SER A 42 -18.72 -6.48 29.36
C SER A 42 -17.71 -5.49 28.79
N LEU A 43 -17.21 -4.54 29.61
CA LEU A 43 -16.21 -3.54 29.22
C LEU A 43 -14.77 -4.04 29.40
N GLU A 44 -14.56 -5.32 29.71
CA GLU A 44 -13.22 -5.87 29.97
C GLU A 44 -12.41 -5.98 28.68
N GLY A 45 -11.41 -5.11 28.52
CA GLY A 45 -10.54 -5.05 27.34
C GLY A 45 -9.41 -6.08 27.35
N GLY A 46 -8.80 -6.31 26.18
CA GLY A 46 -7.66 -7.21 26.03
C GLY A 46 -7.14 -7.26 24.61
N ASP A 47 -6.24 -8.21 24.33
CA ASP A 47 -5.80 -8.46 22.96
C ASP A 47 -6.91 -9.14 22.12
N VAL A 48 -6.70 -9.21 20.81
CA VAL A 48 -7.69 -9.75 19.86
C VAL A 48 -8.03 -11.21 20.17
N ASP A 49 -7.05 -12.01 20.57
CA ASP A 49 -7.21 -13.44 20.82
C ASP A 49 -8.04 -13.68 22.09
N TYR A 50 -7.76 -12.90 23.15
CA TYR A 50 -8.55 -12.87 24.37
C TYR A 50 -10.00 -12.47 24.09
N LEU A 51 -10.20 -11.32 23.43
CA LEU A 51 -11.53 -10.79 23.14
C LEU A 51 -12.34 -11.73 22.24
N ALA A 52 -11.69 -12.36 21.25
CA ALA A 52 -12.33 -13.37 20.41
C ALA A 52 -12.76 -14.60 21.22
N SER A 53 -11.93 -15.07 22.16
CA SER A 53 -12.28 -16.19 23.03
C SER A 53 -13.44 -15.87 24.00
N GLN A 54 -13.56 -14.62 24.43
CA GLN A 54 -14.59 -14.15 25.37
C GLN A 54 -15.82 -13.55 24.68
N ALA A 55 -15.85 -13.47 23.35
CA ALA A 55 -16.90 -12.78 22.60
C ALA A 55 -18.33 -13.29 22.94
N GLY A 56 -18.49 -14.61 23.12
CA GLY A 56 -19.75 -15.21 23.54
C GLY A 56 -20.20 -14.80 24.95
N TYR A 57 -19.26 -14.73 25.89
CA TYR A 57 -19.50 -14.31 27.27
C TYR A 57 -19.90 -12.84 27.36
N PHE A 58 -19.13 -11.95 26.72
CA PHE A 58 -19.46 -10.51 26.68
C PHE A 58 -20.79 -10.24 25.97
N SER A 59 -21.08 -10.96 24.89
CA SER A 59 -22.38 -10.87 24.21
C SER A 59 -23.53 -11.24 25.15
N ALA A 60 -23.38 -12.33 25.92
CA ALA A 60 -24.40 -12.75 26.89
C ALA A 60 -24.63 -11.70 27.98
N LEU A 61 -23.56 -11.06 28.48
CA LEU A 61 -23.65 -9.98 29.48
C LEU A 61 -24.38 -8.75 28.95
N ILE A 62 -24.02 -8.28 27.74
CA ILE A 62 -24.64 -7.11 27.10
C ILE A 62 -26.12 -7.39 26.82
N ILE A 63 -26.45 -8.54 26.25
CA ILE A 63 -27.83 -8.94 25.97
C ILE A 63 -28.63 -9.03 27.27
N SER A 64 -28.08 -9.63 28.33
CA SER A 64 -28.75 -9.74 29.63
C SER A 64 -29.01 -8.38 30.26
N SER A 65 -28.02 -7.47 30.22
CA SER A 65 -28.18 -6.09 30.67
C SER A 65 -29.27 -5.36 29.88
N THR A 66 -29.32 -5.58 28.57
CA THR A 66 -30.30 -4.96 27.67
C THR A 66 -31.72 -5.45 27.95
N ILE A 67 -31.90 -6.77 28.07
CA ILE A 67 -33.18 -7.39 28.40
C ILE A 67 -33.67 -6.90 29.76
N LEU A 68 -32.78 -6.80 30.75
CA LEU A 68 -33.14 -6.32 32.08
C LEU A 68 -33.62 -4.86 32.05
N ASN A 69 -32.94 -3.98 31.31
CA ASN A 69 -33.40 -2.60 31.08
C ASN A 69 -34.80 -2.54 30.46
N ILE A 70 -35.08 -3.40 29.48
CA ILE A 70 -36.39 -3.49 28.82
C ILE A 70 -37.46 -3.98 29.81
N ILE A 71 -37.16 -5.00 30.60
CA ILE A 71 -38.07 -5.54 31.63
C ILE A 71 -38.39 -4.45 32.65
N VAL A 72 -37.38 -3.74 33.16
CA VAL A 72 -37.55 -2.63 34.10
C VAL A 72 -38.43 -1.54 33.50
N MET A 73 -38.17 -1.15 32.26
CA MET A 73 -38.97 -0.15 31.56
C MET A 73 -40.42 -0.61 31.40
N ALA A 74 -40.64 -1.84 30.94
CA ALA A 74 -41.97 -2.42 30.78
C ALA A 74 -42.73 -2.49 32.11
N LEU A 75 -42.10 -3.01 33.16
CA LEU A 75 -42.66 -3.03 34.51
C LEU A 75 -43.09 -1.62 34.93
N ASN A 76 -42.28 -0.57 34.64
CA ASN A 76 -42.59 0.81 35.03
C ASN A 76 -43.90 1.25 34.40
N PHE A 77 -44.08 0.87 33.14
CA PHE A 77 -45.26 1.19 32.37
C PHE A 77 -46.53 0.48 32.84
N TYR A 78 -46.44 -0.77 33.28
CA TYR A 78 -47.60 -1.58 33.68
C TYR A 78 -47.97 -1.47 35.16
N THR A 79 -47.00 -1.25 36.04
CA THR A 79 -47.22 -1.40 37.50
C THR A 79 -47.27 -0.08 38.26
N CYS A 80 -46.78 1.03 37.68
CA CYS A 80 -46.71 2.33 38.32
C CYS A 80 -47.68 3.35 37.68
N THR A 81 -48.28 4.18 38.53
CA THR A 81 -49.24 5.24 38.15
C THR A 81 -48.73 6.63 38.56
N GLY A 82 -49.14 7.66 37.81
CA GLY A 82 -48.86 9.06 38.15
C GLY A 82 -47.37 9.41 38.19
N TRP A 83 -46.97 10.17 39.21
CA TRP A 83 -45.65 10.78 39.33
C TRP A 83 -44.51 9.78 39.57
N VAL A 84 -44.79 8.63 40.21
CA VAL A 84 -43.80 7.57 40.49
C VAL A 84 -43.25 6.97 39.20
N LYS A 85 -44.11 6.80 38.19
CA LYS A 85 -43.72 6.35 36.84
C LYS A 85 -42.70 7.31 36.20
N ILE A 86 -42.94 8.62 36.30
CA ILE A 86 -42.07 9.65 35.73
C ILE A 86 -40.71 9.62 36.43
N MET A 87 -40.71 9.55 37.77
CA MET A 87 -39.47 9.51 38.53
C MET A 87 -38.65 8.25 38.26
N ASN A 88 -39.27 7.07 38.22
CA ASN A 88 -38.57 5.81 37.89
C ASN A 88 -37.99 5.85 36.46
N PHE A 89 -38.71 6.47 35.51
CA PHE A 89 -38.22 6.62 34.14
C PHE A 89 -37.01 7.55 34.08
N LEU A 90 -37.06 8.71 34.75
CA LEU A 90 -35.93 9.64 34.82
C LEU A 90 -34.72 9.00 35.50
N LEU A 91 -34.93 8.28 36.60
CA LEU A 91 -33.89 7.55 37.31
C LEU A 91 -33.24 6.48 36.42
N GLN A 92 -34.04 5.73 35.68
CA GLN A 92 -33.53 4.75 34.71
C GLN A 92 -32.70 5.42 33.60
N VAL A 93 -33.18 6.53 33.03
CA VAL A 93 -32.42 7.27 32.01
C VAL A 93 -31.09 7.76 32.57
N ILE A 94 -31.06 8.30 33.79
CA ILE A 94 -29.82 8.75 34.43
C ILE A 94 -28.85 7.57 34.63
N ILE A 95 -29.32 6.45 35.19
CA ILE A 95 -28.47 5.27 35.42
C ILE A 95 -27.95 4.71 34.09
N LEU A 96 -28.80 4.65 33.07
CA LEU A 96 -28.42 4.18 31.74
C LEU A 96 -27.37 5.09 31.11
N VAL A 97 -27.55 6.42 31.16
CA VAL A 97 -26.54 7.38 30.68
C VAL A 97 -25.22 7.18 31.41
N LEU A 98 -25.24 7.16 32.75
CA LEU A 98 -24.03 6.96 33.54
C LEU A 98 -23.32 5.64 33.20
N THR A 99 -24.09 4.57 32.99
CA THR A 99 -23.59 3.24 32.60
C THR A 99 -22.94 3.28 31.22
N LEU A 100 -23.62 3.86 30.24
CA LEU A 100 -23.14 3.96 28.84
C LEU A 100 -21.95 4.90 28.69
N THR A 101 -21.74 5.81 29.64
CA THR A 101 -20.59 6.72 29.65
C THR A 101 -19.41 6.22 30.49
N GLN A 102 -19.48 5.02 31.08
CA GLN A 102 -18.37 4.47 31.86
C GLN A 102 -17.13 4.21 31.00
N ASP A 103 -17.34 3.81 29.75
CA ASP A 103 -16.29 3.61 28.77
C ASP A 103 -16.77 4.16 27.42
N LEU A 104 -16.07 5.18 26.92
CA LEU A 104 -16.31 5.80 25.62
C LEU A 104 -15.16 5.54 24.64
N GLY A 105 -14.32 4.55 24.94
CA GLY A 105 -13.24 4.13 24.06
C GLY A 105 -13.75 3.42 22.80
N THR A 106 -12.85 3.37 21.82
CA THR A 106 -13.05 2.76 20.51
C THR A 106 -11.88 1.83 20.15
N ASP A 107 -11.16 1.32 21.13
CA ASP A 107 -10.06 0.39 20.90
C ASP A 107 -10.33 -0.94 21.62
N LEU A 108 -9.40 -1.90 21.52
CA LEU A 108 -9.57 -3.23 22.11
C LEU A 108 -9.42 -3.23 23.64
N MET A 109 -8.84 -2.18 24.22
CA MET A 109 -8.69 -2.05 25.66
C MET A 109 -9.88 -1.31 26.29
N ASN A 110 -10.47 -0.39 25.54
CA ASN A 110 -11.61 0.43 25.93
C ASN A 110 -12.59 0.43 24.74
N HIS A 111 -13.60 -0.44 24.78
CA HIS A 111 -14.53 -0.72 23.68
C HIS A 111 -15.99 -0.35 24.00
N GLY A 112 -16.24 0.45 25.04
CA GLY A 112 -17.59 0.77 25.49
C GLY A 112 -18.49 1.42 24.44
N GLN A 113 -17.94 2.14 23.45
CA GLN A 113 -18.74 2.64 22.30
C GLN A 113 -19.32 1.52 21.43
N TYR A 114 -18.68 0.35 21.39
CA TYR A 114 -19.21 -0.82 20.65
C TYR A 114 -20.34 -1.48 21.42
N ASN A 115 -20.22 -1.61 22.74
CA ASN A 115 -21.31 -2.08 23.57
C ASN A 115 -22.50 -1.11 23.51
N LEU A 116 -22.23 0.20 23.41
CA LEU A 116 -23.24 1.23 23.13
C LEU A 116 -23.91 1.03 21.77
N LEU A 117 -23.16 0.73 20.69
CA LEU A 117 -23.73 0.42 19.38
C LEU A 117 -24.62 -0.81 19.40
N VAL A 118 -24.19 -1.91 20.02
CA VAL A 118 -25.00 -3.14 20.19
C VAL A 118 -26.26 -2.83 20.98
N LEU A 119 -26.14 -2.06 22.07
CA LEU A 119 -27.28 -1.58 22.85
C LEU A 119 -28.21 -0.72 22.01
N ILE A 120 -27.70 0.20 21.19
CA ILE A 120 -28.49 1.02 20.26
C ILE A 120 -29.24 0.12 19.27
N PHE A 121 -28.57 -0.85 18.66
CA PHE A 121 -29.19 -1.79 17.70
C PHE A 121 -30.28 -2.68 18.31
N ILE A 122 -30.23 -2.95 19.62
CA ILE A 122 -31.25 -3.76 20.31
C ILE A 122 -32.34 -2.87 20.94
N LEU A 123 -31.94 -1.82 21.67
CA LEU A 123 -32.87 -0.91 22.37
C LEU A 123 -33.66 -0.05 21.40
N ILE A 124 -33.06 0.48 20.33
CA ILE A 124 -33.79 1.39 19.42
C ILE A 124 -34.95 0.69 18.73
N PRO A 125 -34.82 -0.50 18.11
CA PRO A 125 -35.96 -1.18 17.50
C PRO A 125 -37.04 -1.56 18.51
N ILE A 126 -36.67 -1.89 19.75
CA ILE A 126 -37.63 -2.28 20.81
C ILE A 126 -38.34 -1.06 21.39
N ILE A 127 -37.62 0.04 21.64
CA ILE A 127 -38.19 1.33 22.06
C ILE A 127 -39.05 1.89 20.95
N LEU A 128 -38.57 1.91 19.70
CA LEU A 128 -39.37 2.28 18.52
C LEU A 128 -40.57 1.35 18.39
N GLY A 129 -40.44 0.05 18.57
CA GLY A 129 -41.55 -0.90 18.53
C GLY A 129 -42.59 -0.65 19.62
N PHE A 130 -42.17 -0.32 20.84
CA PHE A 130 -43.06 0.02 21.96
C PHE A 130 -43.71 1.39 21.77
N VAL A 131 -42.95 2.38 21.29
CA VAL A 131 -43.44 3.71 20.92
C VAL A 131 -44.43 3.56 19.76
N ILE A 132 -44.10 2.84 18.68
CA ILE A 132 -44.99 2.52 17.56
C ILE A 132 -46.21 1.74 18.06
N TYR A 133 -46.10 0.78 18.98
CA TYR A 133 -47.24 0.07 19.52
C TYR A 133 -48.18 1.00 20.32
N LYS A 134 -47.62 1.82 21.23
CA LYS A 134 -48.38 2.80 22.01
C LYS A 134 -48.94 3.93 21.14
N VAL A 135 -48.17 4.38 20.15
CA VAL A 135 -48.54 5.36 19.13
C VAL A 135 -49.62 4.75 18.25
N CYS A 136 -49.53 3.54 17.73
CA CYS A 136 -50.61 2.85 17.01
C CYS A 136 -51.88 2.69 17.85
N ARG A 137 -51.75 2.39 19.16
CA ARG A 137 -52.88 2.34 20.09
C ARG A 137 -53.49 3.72 20.39
N PHE A 138 -52.67 4.76 20.40
CA PHE A 138 -53.04 6.17 20.58
C PHE A 138 -53.54 6.80 19.27
N VAL A 139 -53.04 6.37 18.11
CA VAL A 139 -53.38 6.73 16.72
C VAL A 139 -54.74 6.16 16.36
N LYS A 140 -55.09 4.97 16.86
CA LYS A 140 -56.47 4.45 16.83
C LYS A 140 -57.46 5.36 17.58
N SER A 141 -56.97 6.27 18.42
CA SER A 141 -57.74 7.26 19.19
C SER A 141 -57.56 8.71 18.71
N MET A 142 -56.66 9.00 17.76
CA MET A 142 -56.27 10.38 17.43
C MET A 142 -55.98 10.56 15.92
N ILE A 143 -57.04 10.59 15.12
CA ILE A 143 -57.02 10.66 13.64
C ILE A 143 -56.63 12.06 13.06
N GLN A 144 -56.11 13.01 13.85
CA GLN A 144 -55.88 14.40 13.38
C GLN A 144 -54.41 14.91 13.41
N SER A 145 -53.41 14.11 13.80
CA SER A 145 -51.98 14.55 13.82
C SER A 145 -51.05 13.84 12.82
N TRP A 146 -51.59 13.01 11.92
CA TRP A 146 -50.83 12.22 10.94
C TRP A 146 -49.97 13.08 10.01
N LEU A 147 -50.50 14.22 9.56
CA LEU A 147 -49.77 15.15 8.68
C LEU A 147 -48.47 15.64 9.30
N LYS A 148 -48.45 16.03 10.58
CA LYS A 148 -47.24 16.60 11.21
C LYS A 148 -46.13 15.56 11.41
N PHE A 149 -46.49 14.33 11.81
CA PHE A 149 -45.52 13.25 11.98
C PHE A 149 -44.98 12.76 10.63
N ILE A 150 -45.84 12.63 9.61
CA ILE A 150 -45.40 12.35 8.23
C ILE A 150 -44.46 13.46 7.77
N LEU A 151 -44.84 14.72 7.91
CA LEU A 151 -44.03 15.85 7.44
C LEU A 151 -42.64 15.90 8.10
N ILE A 152 -42.52 15.55 9.39
CA ILE A 152 -41.21 15.50 10.08
C ILE A 152 -40.36 14.33 9.58
N ASN A 153 -40.91 13.11 9.49
CA ASN A 153 -40.13 11.95 9.03
C ASN A 153 -39.78 12.06 7.54
N VAL A 154 -40.72 12.54 6.72
CA VAL A 154 -40.45 12.90 5.33
C VAL A 154 -39.37 13.99 5.29
N GLY A 155 -39.43 15.00 6.16
CA GLY A 155 -38.38 16.03 6.27
C GLY A 155 -37.00 15.47 6.60
N ILE A 156 -36.89 14.53 7.55
CA ILE A 156 -35.62 13.87 7.92
C ILE A 156 -35.11 13.00 6.77
N ILE A 157 -35.98 12.20 6.15
CA ILE A 157 -35.61 11.36 5.01
C ILE A 157 -35.15 12.24 3.85
N VAL A 158 -35.89 13.31 3.53
CA VAL A 158 -35.51 14.28 2.48
C VAL A 158 -34.17 14.94 2.82
N ALA A 159 -33.95 15.38 4.05
CA ALA A 159 -32.68 15.96 4.47
C ALA A 159 -31.52 14.95 4.36
N GLY A 160 -31.74 13.69 4.75
CA GLY A 160 -30.76 12.61 4.60
C GLY A 160 -30.44 12.31 3.14
N LEU A 161 -31.46 12.23 2.28
CA LEU A 161 -31.28 12.05 0.84
C LEU A 161 -30.56 13.24 0.20
N VAL A 162 -30.86 14.47 0.62
CA VAL A 162 -30.16 15.68 0.18
C VAL A 162 -28.69 15.65 0.61
N TYR A 163 -28.41 15.29 1.86
CA TYR A 163 -27.03 15.14 2.36
C TYR A 163 -26.26 14.08 1.57
N VAL A 164 -26.85 12.89 1.36
CA VAL A 164 -26.22 11.82 0.58
C VAL A 164 -25.98 12.30 -0.85
N LYS A 165 -26.95 12.95 -1.49
CA LYS A 165 -26.78 13.50 -2.84
C LYS A 165 -25.66 14.55 -2.91
N PHE A 166 -25.55 15.40 -1.89
CA PHE A 166 -24.46 16.36 -1.78
C PHE A 166 -23.12 15.64 -1.58
N ALA A 167 -23.04 14.68 -0.66
CA ALA A 167 -21.82 13.90 -0.43
C ALA A 167 -21.36 13.16 -1.69
N ILE A 168 -22.28 12.56 -2.46
CA ILE A 168 -22.00 11.95 -3.77
C ILE A 168 -21.42 13.01 -4.72
N TYR A 169 -22.09 14.15 -4.86
CA TYR A 169 -21.65 15.24 -5.74
C TYR A 169 -20.23 15.73 -5.42
N TYR A 170 -19.90 15.94 -4.13
CA TYR A 170 -18.55 16.32 -3.72
C TYR A 170 -17.53 15.20 -3.92
N ALA A 171 -17.92 13.96 -3.67
CA ALA A 171 -17.05 12.80 -3.89
C ALA A 171 -16.72 12.64 -5.39
N GLU A 172 -17.70 12.83 -6.27
CA GLU A 172 -17.53 12.78 -7.73
C GLU A 172 -16.66 13.92 -8.24
N ILE A 173 -16.88 15.16 -7.79
CA ILE A 173 -16.06 16.31 -8.20
C ILE A 173 -14.63 16.19 -7.65
N GLY A 174 -14.49 15.86 -6.38
CA GLY A 174 -13.19 15.65 -5.73
C GLY A 174 -12.40 14.53 -6.38
N TRP A 175 -13.07 13.57 -7.04
CA TRP A 175 -12.40 12.51 -7.77
C TRP A 175 -11.59 13.02 -8.98
N TYR A 176 -11.98 14.14 -9.59
CA TYR A 176 -11.22 14.74 -10.70
C TYR A 176 -10.16 15.75 -10.24
N GLN A 177 -10.30 16.34 -9.04
CA GLN A 177 -9.40 17.36 -8.52
C GLN A 177 -8.01 16.80 -8.18
N GLY A 178 -6.96 17.49 -8.64
CA GLY A 178 -5.56 17.22 -8.31
C GLY A 178 -4.89 18.38 -7.59
N LEU A 179 -3.56 18.36 -7.55
CA LEU A 179 -2.73 19.37 -6.89
C LEU A 179 -2.69 20.69 -7.68
N GLY A 180 -2.52 21.83 -7.02
CA GLY A 180 -2.28 23.12 -7.68
C GLY A 180 -3.45 23.62 -8.52
N ASN A 181 -4.69 23.27 -8.15
CA ASN A 181 -5.92 23.49 -8.92
C ASN A 181 -5.94 22.77 -10.30
N THR A 182 -5.07 21.78 -10.51
CA THR A 182 -5.17 20.92 -11.70
C THR A 182 -6.37 19.99 -11.60
N VAL A 183 -6.92 19.60 -12.75
CA VAL A 183 -8.12 18.73 -12.83
C VAL A 183 -7.87 17.67 -13.89
N LEU A 184 -8.29 16.43 -13.62
CA LEU A 184 -8.39 15.39 -14.64
C LEU A 184 -9.45 15.81 -15.67
N THR A 185 -9.03 16.15 -16.88
CA THR A 185 -9.94 16.43 -17.98
C THR A 185 -10.52 15.11 -18.46
N ALA A 186 -11.75 14.72 -18.13
CA ALA A 186 -12.27 13.37 -18.40
C ALA A 186 -12.01 12.87 -19.84
N GLU A 187 -12.32 13.69 -20.84
CA GLU A 187 -12.08 13.40 -22.24
C GLU A 187 -10.66 13.81 -22.66
N TRP A 188 -9.88 12.85 -23.18
CA TRP A 188 -8.54 13.10 -23.70
C TRP A 188 -8.31 12.24 -24.95
N PRO A 189 -7.58 12.72 -25.97
CA PRO A 189 -7.28 11.93 -27.15
C PRO A 189 -6.68 10.56 -26.78
N MET A 190 -7.18 9.50 -27.41
CA MET A 190 -6.77 8.10 -27.18
C MET A 190 -6.99 7.54 -25.77
N CYS A 191 -7.39 8.37 -24.78
CA CYS A 191 -7.70 7.88 -23.44
C CYS A 191 -8.73 8.73 -22.68
N THR A 192 -10.01 8.43 -22.86
CA THR A 192 -11.08 8.99 -22.02
C THR A 192 -11.17 8.24 -20.70
N ILE A 193 -11.06 8.97 -19.59
CA ILE A 193 -11.24 8.46 -18.23
C ILE A 193 -12.51 9.08 -17.65
N GLU A 194 -13.56 8.27 -17.57
CA GLU A 194 -14.81 8.62 -16.91
C GLU A 194 -14.93 7.86 -15.60
N ASN A 195 -15.48 8.52 -14.58
CA ASN A 195 -15.81 7.86 -13.33
C ASN A 195 -16.84 6.72 -13.57
N PRO A 196 -16.49 5.43 -13.38
CA PRO A 196 -17.38 4.31 -13.65
C PRO A 196 -18.40 4.05 -12.53
N GLY A 197 -18.30 4.71 -11.38
CA GLY A 197 -19.19 4.40 -10.25
C GLY A 197 -19.09 5.36 -9.09
N LEU A 198 -19.55 4.92 -7.92
CA LEU A 198 -19.57 5.75 -6.73
C LEU A 198 -18.26 5.60 -5.93
N PRO A 199 -17.45 6.66 -5.76
CA PRO A 199 -16.31 6.66 -4.86
C PRO A 199 -16.75 6.79 -3.39
N TRP A 200 -17.49 5.80 -2.90
CA TRP A 200 -18.08 5.83 -1.55
C TRP A 200 -17.08 6.01 -0.40
N PRO A 201 -15.78 5.60 -0.48
CA PRO A 201 -14.83 5.90 0.59
C PRO A 201 -14.62 7.41 0.79
N SER A 202 -14.80 8.23 -0.25
CA SER A 202 -14.74 9.70 -0.15
C SER A 202 -15.93 10.29 0.61
N MET A 203 -17.03 9.54 0.74
CA MET A 203 -18.23 9.98 1.47
C MET A 203 -18.15 9.69 2.96
N LEU A 204 -17.21 8.84 3.38
CA LEU A 204 -17.05 8.48 4.78
C LEU A 204 -16.30 9.58 5.52
N PRO A 205 -16.73 9.93 6.74
CA PRO A 205 -15.94 10.78 7.62
C PRO A 205 -14.52 10.26 7.82
N HIS A 206 -13.62 11.18 8.15
CA HIS A 206 -12.26 10.81 8.53
C HIS A 206 -12.29 9.86 9.75
N ARG A 207 -11.49 8.79 9.70
CA ARG A 207 -11.38 7.73 10.73
C ARG A 207 -12.59 6.79 10.86
N THR A 208 -13.51 6.76 9.90
CA THR A 208 -14.67 5.84 9.99
C THR A 208 -14.28 4.37 10.13
N LEU A 209 -13.18 3.93 9.50
CA LEU A 209 -12.74 2.53 9.58
C LEU A 209 -11.81 2.23 10.78
N ASN A 210 -11.53 3.22 11.64
CA ASN A 210 -10.67 3.02 12.82
C ASN A 210 -11.20 1.96 13.80
N PHE A 211 -12.49 1.63 13.73
CA PHE A 211 -13.08 0.51 14.45
C PHE A 211 -12.27 -0.78 14.31
N PHE A 212 -11.86 -1.11 13.09
CA PHE A 212 -11.15 -2.35 12.79
C PHE A 212 -9.64 -2.23 12.98
N THR A 213 -9.09 -1.01 12.93
CA THR A 213 -7.64 -0.78 12.84
C THR A 213 -6.99 -0.38 14.17
N GLY A 214 -7.80 -0.02 15.17
CA GLY A 214 -7.33 0.35 16.51
C GLY A 214 -6.61 1.71 16.56
N SER A 215 -5.76 1.90 17.57
CA SER A 215 -4.97 3.14 17.69
C SER A 215 -3.97 3.28 16.54
N ASN A 216 -3.76 4.53 16.09
CA ASN A 216 -2.75 4.89 15.11
C ASN A 216 -1.38 5.21 15.74
N SER A 217 -1.27 5.33 17.06
CA SER A 217 0.00 5.64 17.75
C SER A 217 0.68 4.38 18.29
N CYS A 218 1.99 4.24 18.09
CA CYS A 218 2.74 3.17 18.73
C CYS A 218 2.77 3.31 20.27
N SER A 219 2.92 2.18 20.97
CA SER A 219 2.90 2.14 22.43
C SER A 219 4.15 2.80 23.02
N TYR A 220 4.01 3.47 24.17
CA TYR A 220 5.16 4.02 24.90
C TYR A 220 6.16 2.91 25.30
N ARG A 221 7.45 3.25 25.27
CA ARG A 221 8.55 2.38 25.69
C ARG A 221 9.46 3.11 26.67
N TRP A 222 10.13 2.34 27.53
CA TRP A 222 11.12 2.89 28.45
C TRP A 222 12.42 3.16 27.69
N ASP A 223 12.68 4.43 27.41
CA ASP A 223 13.90 4.89 26.73
C ASP A 223 15.06 5.01 27.74
N TYR A 224 15.67 3.87 28.09
CA TYR A 224 16.87 3.85 28.92
C TYR A 224 18.15 4.05 28.10
N SER A 225 18.06 4.11 26.76
CA SER A 225 19.19 4.43 25.90
C SER A 225 18.84 5.44 24.81
N SER A 226 19.87 6.08 24.26
CA SER A 226 19.74 7.01 23.14
C SER A 226 20.95 6.90 22.22
N LEU A 227 20.72 6.97 20.91
CA LEU A 227 21.76 6.92 19.89
C LEU A 227 21.94 8.30 19.25
N SER A 228 23.18 8.76 19.15
CA SER A 228 23.54 9.97 18.41
C SER A 228 24.92 9.82 17.79
N GLU A 229 25.05 10.07 16.48
CA GLU A 229 26.33 10.00 15.75
C GLU A 229 27.11 8.68 15.94
N ASN A 230 26.41 7.54 15.89
CA ASN A 230 26.95 6.20 16.15
C ASN A 230 27.41 5.96 17.60
N ILE A 231 27.08 6.86 18.53
CA ILE A 231 27.37 6.74 19.93
C ILE A 231 26.09 6.41 20.68
N LEU A 232 26.03 5.20 21.24
CA LEU A 232 24.95 4.75 22.11
C LEU A 232 25.27 5.17 23.56
N GLN A 233 24.37 5.95 24.15
CA GLN A 233 24.40 6.32 25.55
C GLN A 233 23.38 5.48 26.32
N LEU A 234 23.83 4.79 27.37
CA LEU A 234 23.01 3.93 28.22
C LEU A 234 22.75 4.59 29.59
N LYS A 235 21.55 4.39 30.12
CA LYS A 235 21.07 4.81 31.44
C LYS A 235 20.23 3.70 32.10
N CYS A 236 20.74 2.48 32.08
CA CYS A 236 20.13 1.30 32.71
C CYS A 236 20.75 1.08 34.11
N PRO A 237 19.96 0.72 35.14
CA PRO A 237 20.48 0.37 36.47
C PRO A 237 21.33 -0.90 36.47
N SER A 238 21.04 -1.82 35.54
CA SER A 238 21.65 -3.13 35.41
C SER A 238 22.61 -3.21 34.21
N GLU A 239 23.30 -4.34 34.04
CA GLU A 239 24.04 -4.59 32.79
C GLU A 239 23.09 -4.64 31.60
N VAL A 240 23.53 -4.06 30.49
CA VAL A 240 22.79 -4.03 29.22
C VAL A 240 23.41 -5.05 28.27
N THR A 241 22.57 -5.84 27.62
CA THR A 241 23.01 -6.73 26.55
C THR A 241 22.81 -6.02 25.21
N ILE A 242 23.87 -5.86 24.44
CA ILE A 242 23.82 -5.31 23.08
C ILE A 242 23.87 -6.48 22.10
N THR A 243 22.96 -6.47 21.13
CA THR A 243 22.93 -7.43 20.03
C THR A 243 23.04 -6.67 18.71
N GLU A 244 24.20 -6.76 18.07
CA GLU A 244 24.42 -6.26 16.71
C GLU A 244 24.01 -7.33 15.71
N GLN A 245 23.17 -6.96 14.75
CA GLN A 245 22.57 -7.88 13.78
C GLN A 245 23.28 -7.79 12.42
N PRO A 246 23.47 -8.92 11.71
CA PRO A 246 24.21 -8.95 10.46
C PRO A 246 23.41 -8.38 9.28
N ASP A 247 24.13 -7.91 8.24
CA ASP A 247 23.55 -7.67 6.91
C ASP A 247 23.40 -8.96 6.12
N TYR A 248 22.38 -9.72 6.50
CA TYR A 248 22.15 -11.05 6.00
C TYR A 248 21.94 -11.10 4.48
N ILE A 249 21.18 -10.16 3.91
CA ILE A 249 20.95 -10.14 2.45
C ILE A 249 22.25 -9.87 1.69
N SER A 250 23.15 -9.05 2.23
CA SER A 250 24.49 -8.89 1.65
C SER A 250 25.40 -10.11 1.82
N MET A 251 25.12 -11.00 2.76
CA MET A 251 25.89 -12.22 3.02
C MET A 251 25.39 -13.43 2.22
N ARG A 252 24.18 -13.37 1.64
CA ARG A 252 23.58 -14.48 0.89
C ARG A 252 23.97 -14.51 -0.60
N ASN A 253 23.88 -15.71 -1.15
CA ASN A 253 24.05 -15.97 -2.58
C ASN A 253 22.75 -16.36 -3.30
N ASP A 254 21.61 -16.29 -2.64
CA ASP A 254 20.29 -16.71 -3.12
C ASP A 254 19.21 -15.67 -2.79
N MET A 255 18.07 -15.75 -3.48
CA MET A 255 16.93 -14.83 -3.30
C MET A 255 16.25 -15.11 -1.96
N PHE A 256 15.93 -14.06 -1.19
CA PHE A 256 15.33 -14.21 0.14
C PHE A 256 13.84 -13.83 0.12
N VAL A 257 12.99 -14.82 0.37
CA VAL A 257 11.55 -14.67 0.63
C VAL A 257 11.20 -15.59 1.79
N LEU A 258 10.33 -15.16 2.69
CA LEU A 258 9.85 -15.94 3.83
C LEU A 258 8.82 -16.97 3.36
N THR A 259 9.28 -18.05 2.73
CA THR A 259 8.53 -19.33 2.60
C THR A 259 8.78 -20.20 3.84
N GLU A 260 8.21 -21.42 3.94
CA GLU A 260 8.53 -22.35 5.04
C GLU A 260 10.06 -22.53 5.22
N THR A 261 10.81 -22.55 4.11
CA THR A 261 12.28 -22.54 4.09
C THR A 261 12.91 -21.21 4.52
N GLY A 262 12.23 -20.07 4.36
CA GLY A 262 12.70 -18.76 4.83
C GLY A 262 12.68 -18.63 6.36
N PHE A 263 11.80 -19.36 7.06
CA PHE A 263 11.76 -19.41 8.53
C PHE A 263 12.91 -20.23 9.14
N GLU A 264 13.22 -21.40 8.57
CA GLU A 264 14.40 -22.18 8.98
C GLU A 264 15.66 -21.33 8.84
N VAL A 265 15.74 -20.61 7.73
CA VAL A 265 16.88 -19.75 7.45
C VAL A 265 16.92 -18.50 8.34
N TYR A 266 15.77 -17.94 8.74
CA TYR A 266 15.72 -16.89 9.76
C TYR A 266 16.36 -17.36 11.07
N ASN A 267 16.10 -18.60 11.51
CA ASN A 267 16.72 -19.15 12.71
C ASN A 267 18.24 -19.30 12.58
N ASP A 268 18.73 -19.69 11.40
CA ASP A 268 20.17 -19.73 11.14
C ASP A 268 20.82 -18.34 11.30
N THR A 269 20.11 -17.25 10.95
CA THR A 269 20.65 -15.89 11.08
C THR A 269 20.91 -15.46 12.52
N LYS A 270 20.18 -16.00 13.51
CA LYS A 270 20.46 -15.72 14.93
C LYS A 270 21.88 -16.13 15.33
N SER A 271 22.44 -17.15 14.69
CA SER A 271 23.81 -17.58 14.97
C SER A 271 24.89 -16.57 14.54
N LEU A 272 24.54 -15.64 13.65
CA LEU A 272 25.42 -14.60 13.12
C LEU A 272 25.33 -13.28 13.91
N GLU A 273 24.39 -13.17 14.86
CA GLU A 273 24.27 -12.00 15.73
C GLU A 273 25.48 -11.90 16.66
N LYS A 274 25.98 -10.68 16.85
CA LYS A 274 27.08 -10.40 17.78
C LYS A 274 26.48 -9.83 19.06
N THR A 275 26.48 -10.64 20.11
CA THR A 275 25.93 -10.27 21.43
C THR A 275 27.04 -10.07 22.46
N TYR A 276 26.97 -8.99 23.23
CA TYR A 276 27.90 -8.71 24.33
C TYR A 276 27.25 -7.86 25.42
N LYS A 277 27.77 -7.94 26.64
CA LYS A 277 27.27 -7.17 27.79
C LYS A 277 28.13 -5.95 28.06
N VAL A 278 27.49 -4.87 28.48
CA VAL A 278 28.11 -3.60 28.86
C VAL A 278 27.46 -3.05 30.13
N GLN A 279 28.19 -2.18 30.83
CA GLN A 279 27.67 -1.51 32.03
C GLN A 279 26.53 -0.54 31.65
N GLY A 280 25.47 -0.52 32.45
CA GLY A 280 24.24 0.23 32.13
C GLY A 280 24.36 1.74 32.08
N ASN A 281 25.44 2.33 32.62
CA ASN A 281 25.75 3.75 32.54
C ASN A 281 26.97 4.03 31.65
N SER A 282 27.15 3.24 30.59
CA SER A 282 28.27 3.38 29.65
C SER A 282 27.89 4.13 28.38
N GLN A 283 28.92 4.56 27.66
CA GLN A 283 28.83 5.13 26.33
C GLN A 283 29.71 4.29 25.41
N LEU A 284 29.15 3.85 24.28
CA LEU A 284 29.83 2.97 23.35
C LEU A 284 29.57 3.39 21.92
N LYS A 285 30.57 3.20 21.06
CA LYS A 285 30.46 3.44 19.63
C LYS A 285 29.98 2.16 18.95
N ILE A 286 28.84 2.22 18.27
CA ILE A 286 28.27 1.10 17.52
C ILE A 286 28.54 1.30 16.04
N SER A 287 29.11 0.30 15.38
CA SER A 287 29.37 0.32 13.93
C SER A 287 28.33 -0.45 13.11
N SER A 288 27.41 -1.17 13.74
CA SER A 288 26.31 -1.84 13.04
C SER A 288 25.24 -0.83 12.59
N GLU A 289 24.69 -1.02 11.40
CA GLU A 289 23.56 -0.23 10.91
C GLU A 289 22.25 -0.56 11.62
N TRP A 290 22.13 -1.73 12.25
CA TRP A 290 20.98 -2.08 13.09
C TRP A 290 21.37 -2.98 14.24
N PHE A 291 20.79 -2.71 15.41
CA PHE A 291 21.09 -3.37 16.66
C PHE A 291 20.01 -3.08 17.70
N HIS A 292 19.98 -3.87 18.76
CA HIS A 292 19.15 -3.58 19.92
C HIS A 292 19.94 -3.68 21.22
N ALA A 293 19.53 -2.87 22.19
CA ALA A 293 19.94 -2.97 23.58
C ALA A 293 18.83 -3.65 24.38
N SER A 294 19.19 -4.49 25.35
CA SER A 294 18.26 -5.14 26.28
C SER A 294 18.67 -4.88 27.73
N CYS A 295 17.75 -4.34 28.53
CA CYS A 295 17.88 -3.99 29.95
C CYS A 295 16.64 -4.49 30.69
N GLU A 296 16.81 -5.40 31.65
CA GLU A 296 15.71 -5.88 32.52
C GLU A 296 14.46 -6.38 31.77
N GLY A 297 14.65 -6.99 30.59
CA GLY A 297 13.57 -7.48 29.74
C GLY A 297 12.93 -6.42 28.82
N TYR A 298 13.38 -5.16 28.89
CA TYR A 298 13.01 -4.10 27.96
C TYR A 298 14.05 -3.95 26.86
N GLU A 299 13.58 -3.77 25.64
CA GLU A 299 14.42 -3.56 24.47
C GLU A 299 14.42 -2.08 24.06
N ASN A 300 15.54 -1.55 23.58
CA ASN A 300 15.62 -0.31 22.79
C ASN A 300 16.26 -0.66 21.43
N TYR A 301 15.53 -0.44 20.34
CA TYR A 301 15.87 -0.88 18.98
C TYR A 301 16.33 0.31 18.13
N TYR A 302 17.40 0.13 17.35
CA TYR A 302 18.01 1.21 16.58
C TYR A 302 18.35 0.78 15.16
N ILE A 303 18.15 1.72 14.24
CA ILE A 303 18.55 1.65 12.85
C ILE A 303 19.28 2.95 12.54
N GLN A 304 20.48 2.86 11.96
CA GLN A 304 21.33 3.98 11.59
C GLN A 304 22.03 3.73 10.25
N ASN A 305 22.31 4.79 9.50
CA ASN A 305 23.19 4.69 8.34
C ASN A 305 24.63 4.83 8.81
N VAL A 306 25.48 3.85 8.45
CA VAL A 306 26.92 3.88 8.76
C VAL A 306 27.69 4.12 7.47
N ARG A 307 28.54 5.15 7.45
CA ARG A 307 29.33 5.49 6.27
C ARG A 307 30.22 4.33 5.83
N ASN A 308 30.04 3.87 4.61
CA ASN A 308 30.89 2.87 3.99
C ASN A 308 32.13 3.55 3.37
N ASP A 309 33.31 3.32 3.96
CA ASP A 309 34.54 3.97 3.53
C ASP A 309 34.98 3.56 2.10
N THR A 310 34.63 2.35 1.64
CA THR A 310 34.90 1.91 0.26
C THR A 310 34.06 2.70 -0.73
N VAL A 311 32.77 2.87 -0.42
CA VAL A 311 31.85 3.69 -1.20
C VAL A 311 32.32 5.14 -1.19
N TYR A 312 32.66 5.69 -0.04
CA TYR A 312 33.16 7.06 0.08
C TYR A 312 34.42 7.32 -0.78
N LYS A 313 35.37 6.37 -0.81
CA LYS A 313 36.57 6.46 -1.67
C LYS A 313 36.22 6.45 -3.16
N ARG A 314 35.27 5.60 -3.58
CA ARG A 314 34.74 5.56 -4.96
C ARG A 314 34.11 6.90 -5.34
N LEU A 315 33.24 7.42 -4.47
CA LEU A 315 32.55 8.68 -4.70
C LEU A 315 33.54 9.85 -4.80
N LYS A 316 34.55 9.90 -3.92
CA LYS A 316 35.58 10.94 -3.95
C LYS A 316 36.28 11.02 -5.32
N SER A 317 36.76 9.89 -5.83
CA SER A 317 37.50 9.86 -7.10
C SER A 317 36.64 10.19 -8.32
N GLN A 318 35.36 9.82 -8.30
CA GLN A 318 34.42 10.16 -9.38
C GLN A 318 33.94 11.62 -9.28
N ASN A 319 33.74 12.13 -8.07
CA ASN A 319 33.29 13.51 -7.84
C ASN A 319 34.35 14.55 -8.23
N GLU A 320 35.64 14.23 -8.10
CA GLU A 320 36.75 15.07 -8.62
C GLU A 320 36.65 15.31 -10.14
N LYS A 321 35.93 14.46 -10.88
CA LYS A 321 35.68 14.61 -12.32
C LYS A 321 34.40 15.41 -12.63
N ARG A 322 33.55 15.69 -11.64
CA ARG A 322 32.28 16.40 -11.87
C ARG A 322 32.51 17.89 -12.04
N SER A 323 31.83 18.47 -13.04
CA SER A 323 31.87 19.90 -13.33
C SER A 323 30.73 20.70 -12.69
N VAL A 324 29.76 20.02 -12.09
CA VAL A 324 28.57 20.64 -11.46
C VAL A 324 28.28 20.00 -10.11
N LYS A 325 27.58 20.73 -9.25
CA LYS A 325 27.12 20.22 -7.94
C LYS A 325 26.16 19.03 -8.18
N PRO A 326 26.38 17.89 -7.48
CA PRO A 326 25.46 16.75 -7.54
C PRO A 326 24.04 17.10 -7.09
N MET A 327 23.04 16.57 -7.79
CA MET A 327 21.66 16.48 -7.30
C MET A 327 21.39 15.12 -6.65
N ASN A 328 20.37 15.10 -5.81
CA ASN A 328 19.82 13.89 -5.22
C ASN A 328 18.52 13.48 -5.92
N LEU A 329 18.18 12.20 -5.83
CA LEU A 329 16.92 11.62 -6.27
C LEU A 329 16.36 10.74 -5.15
N ILE A 330 15.11 10.98 -4.76
CA ILE A 330 14.38 10.08 -3.88
C ILE A 330 13.12 9.60 -4.61
N LEU A 331 12.98 8.28 -4.73
CA LEU A 331 11.78 7.62 -5.22
C LEU A 331 11.11 6.90 -4.04
N PHE A 332 9.98 7.42 -3.60
CA PHE A 332 9.11 6.80 -2.60
C PHE A 332 7.99 6.05 -3.33
N MET A 333 8.06 4.72 -3.32
CA MET A 333 7.02 3.83 -3.82
C MET A 333 6.14 3.38 -2.65
N MET A 334 4.85 3.65 -2.70
CA MET A 334 3.89 3.17 -1.70
C MET A 334 3.11 2.03 -2.31
N ASP A 335 3.23 0.84 -1.76
CA ASP A 335 2.57 -0.35 -2.30
C ASP A 335 1.04 -0.22 -2.21
N THR A 336 0.35 -0.49 -3.33
CA THR A 336 -1.12 -0.52 -3.46
C THR A 336 -1.88 0.80 -3.24
N VAL A 337 -1.28 1.95 -3.56
CA VAL A 337 -1.92 3.27 -3.38
C VAL A 337 -2.39 3.88 -4.72
N SER A 338 -3.71 4.06 -4.86
CA SER A 338 -4.27 4.81 -5.99
C SER A 338 -4.05 6.32 -5.82
N ARG A 339 -4.06 7.06 -6.92
CA ARG A 339 -4.05 8.53 -6.91
C ARG A 339 -5.08 9.10 -5.93
N GLN A 340 -6.28 8.54 -5.92
CA GLN A 340 -7.39 9.03 -5.10
C GLN A 340 -7.33 8.56 -3.65
N GLN A 341 -6.75 7.39 -3.39
CA GLN A 341 -6.45 6.95 -2.04
C GLN A 341 -5.42 7.86 -1.37
N PHE A 342 -4.42 8.36 -2.10
CA PHE A 342 -3.46 9.36 -1.61
C PHE A 342 -4.18 10.61 -1.07
N PHE A 343 -5.07 11.25 -1.85
CA PHE A 343 -5.80 12.43 -1.38
C PHE A 343 -6.74 12.15 -0.20
N ARG A 344 -7.36 10.95 -0.16
CA ARG A 344 -8.26 10.58 0.94
C ARG A 344 -7.54 10.27 2.26
N LYS A 345 -6.36 9.66 2.18
CA LYS A 345 -5.69 9.04 3.34
C LYS A 345 -4.38 9.74 3.73
N MET A 346 -3.72 10.43 2.81
CA MET A 346 -2.47 11.15 3.07
C MET A 346 -2.67 12.66 3.01
N LYS A 347 -3.64 13.15 3.78
CA LYS A 347 -4.09 14.53 3.73
C LYS A 347 -2.97 15.53 4.05
N GLU A 348 -2.24 15.31 5.16
CA GLU A 348 -1.12 16.16 5.58
C GLU A 348 -0.05 16.26 4.51
N MET A 349 0.27 15.16 3.84
CA MET A 349 1.24 15.15 2.75
C MET A 349 0.71 15.88 1.50
N SER A 350 -0.56 15.66 1.11
CA SER A 350 -1.17 16.35 -0.02
C SER A 350 -1.25 17.87 0.18
N GLU A 351 -1.61 18.31 1.39
CA GLU A 351 -1.64 19.74 1.78
C GLU A 351 -0.23 20.34 1.79
N TYR A 352 0.78 19.58 2.19
CA TYR A 352 2.17 20.01 2.14
C TYR A 352 2.68 20.19 0.70
N LEU A 353 2.32 19.30 -0.23
CA LEU A 353 2.65 19.46 -1.65
C LEU A 353 1.99 20.71 -2.25
N GLU A 354 0.73 20.98 -1.91
CA GLU A 354 0.04 22.21 -2.27
C GLU A 354 0.76 23.45 -1.74
N HIS A 355 1.16 23.40 -0.47
CA HIS A 355 1.92 24.47 0.15
C HIS A 355 3.23 24.71 -0.61
N LEU A 356 4.04 23.68 -0.84
CA LEU A 356 5.31 23.82 -1.56
C LEU A 356 5.12 24.41 -2.95
N ASN A 357 4.13 23.94 -3.70
CA ASN A 357 3.82 24.47 -5.03
C ASN A 357 3.43 25.96 -4.95
N SER A 358 2.62 26.35 -3.95
CA SER A 358 2.18 27.74 -3.74
C SER A 358 3.32 28.70 -3.35
N THR A 359 4.38 28.22 -2.68
CA THR A 359 5.56 29.05 -2.35
C THR A 359 6.34 29.47 -3.60
N GLY A 360 6.17 28.75 -4.72
CA GLY A 360 6.95 28.92 -5.92
C GLY A 360 8.41 28.50 -5.77
N LYS A 361 8.82 27.80 -4.69
CA LYS A 361 10.20 27.25 -4.57
C LYS A 361 10.37 25.91 -5.28
N TYR A 362 9.27 25.20 -5.49
CA TYR A 362 9.22 23.88 -6.11
C TYR A 362 8.07 23.84 -7.11
N GLU A 363 8.20 22.99 -8.13
CA GLU A 363 7.10 22.64 -9.02
C GLU A 363 6.74 21.17 -8.84
N VAL A 364 5.45 20.92 -8.69
CA VAL A 364 4.88 19.60 -8.44
C VAL A 364 3.98 19.24 -9.62
N TYR A 365 4.27 18.12 -10.27
CA TYR A 365 3.52 17.60 -11.39
C TYR A 365 2.84 16.31 -11.01
N GLN A 366 1.55 16.19 -11.34
CA GLN A 366 0.73 15.04 -11.06
C GLN A 366 0.25 14.40 -12.36
N PHE A 367 0.57 13.12 -12.53
CA PHE A 367 0.18 12.38 -13.72
C PHE A 367 -1.17 11.71 -13.50
N PHE A 368 -2.19 12.19 -14.21
CA PHE A 368 -3.58 11.80 -14.01
C PHE A 368 -3.96 10.47 -14.65
N ARG A 369 -3.29 10.11 -15.76
CA ARG A 369 -3.54 8.88 -16.53
C ARG A 369 -2.35 7.93 -16.47
N ILE A 370 -1.73 7.80 -15.31
CA ILE A 370 -0.86 6.65 -15.09
C ILE A 370 -1.71 5.40 -14.93
N ILE A 371 -1.45 4.37 -15.73
CA ILE A 371 -2.12 3.07 -15.60
C ILE A 371 -1.11 1.98 -15.26
N SER A 372 -1.47 1.11 -14.32
CA SER A 372 -0.68 -0.06 -13.97
C SER A 372 -0.47 -0.97 -15.20
N ASN A 373 0.77 -1.37 -15.46
CA ASN A 373 1.13 -2.31 -16.50
C ASN A 373 0.64 -3.74 -16.22
N GLY A 374 0.40 -4.08 -14.97
CA GLY A 374 -0.15 -5.38 -14.55
C GLY A 374 -0.97 -5.27 -13.26
N PHE A 375 -1.56 -6.40 -12.85
CA PHE A 375 -2.46 -6.44 -11.68
C PHE A 375 -1.73 -6.36 -10.33
N ASN A 376 -0.47 -6.77 -10.27
CA ASN A 376 0.32 -6.91 -9.04
C ASN A 376 1.69 -6.22 -9.16
N THR A 377 2.42 -6.17 -8.06
CA THR A 377 3.73 -5.52 -7.94
C THR A 377 4.77 -6.00 -8.94
N GLU A 378 4.80 -7.29 -9.28
CA GLU A 378 5.83 -7.87 -10.15
C GLU A 378 5.94 -7.12 -11.50
N TYR A 379 4.85 -7.08 -12.27
CA TYR A 379 4.88 -6.51 -13.62
C TYR A 379 5.09 -5.00 -13.62
N ASN A 380 4.57 -4.31 -12.61
CA ASN A 380 4.66 -2.87 -12.47
C ASN A 380 6.07 -2.43 -12.06
N THR A 381 6.66 -3.09 -11.06
CA THR A 381 8.02 -2.80 -10.61
C THR A 381 9.07 -3.18 -11.64
N ARG A 382 8.93 -4.29 -12.38
CA ARG A 382 9.86 -4.63 -13.46
C ARG A 382 9.89 -3.55 -14.56
N ALA A 383 8.71 -3.07 -14.96
CA ALA A 383 8.58 -1.95 -15.89
C ALA A 383 9.21 -0.66 -15.33
N MET A 384 8.94 -0.33 -14.07
CA MET A 384 9.46 0.86 -13.39
C MET A 384 10.98 0.82 -13.20
N TYR A 385 11.51 -0.34 -12.82
CA TYR A 385 12.89 -0.49 -12.41
C TYR A 385 13.81 -0.60 -13.61
N SER A 386 13.37 -1.33 -14.63
CA SER A 386 14.22 -1.73 -15.75
C SER A 386 13.68 -1.37 -17.12
N GLY A 387 12.50 -0.75 -17.26
CA GLY A 387 11.91 -0.45 -18.57
C GLY A 387 11.49 -1.69 -19.38
N SER A 388 11.53 -2.87 -18.77
CA SER A 388 11.21 -4.14 -19.39
C SER A 388 10.45 -5.04 -18.41
N GLN A 389 9.63 -5.94 -18.94
CA GLN A 389 9.05 -7.05 -18.16
C GLN A 389 9.60 -8.38 -18.69
N LEU A 390 10.91 -8.45 -18.93
CA LEU A 390 11.67 -9.70 -19.08
C LEU A 390 12.49 -9.98 -17.79
N ARG A 391 13.05 -11.17 -17.62
CA ARG A 391 13.79 -11.61 -16.40
C ARG A 391 15.18 -12.09 -16.72
N GLN A 392 15.93 -12.40 -15.66
CA GLN A 392 17.26 -12.99 -15.74
C GLN A 392 18.19 -12.09 -16.57
N ASP A 393 18.89 -12.65 -17.54
CA ASP A 393 19.84 -11.95 -18.39
C ASP A 393 19.17 -11.15 -19.53
N ARG A 394 17.84 -11.28 -19.70
CA ARG A 394 17.04 -10.57 -20.73
C ARG A 394 16.40 -9.27 -20.24
N ARG A 395 16.51 -8.98 -18.95
CA ARG A 395 15.95 -7.78 -18.33
C ARG A 395 16.65 -6.51 -18.81
N GLY A 396 16.01 -5.36 -18.57
CA GLY A 396 16.68 -4.07 -18.72
C GLY A 396 17.66 -3.79 -17.57
N ARG A 397 18.52 -2.78 -17.77
CA ARG A 397 19.40 -2.29 -16.69
C ARG A 397 18.53 -1.55 -15.66
N PRO A 398 18.59 -1.91 -14.37
CA PRO A 398 17.87 -1.18 -13.33
C PRO A 398 18.31 0.28 -13.27
N TYR A 399 17.38 1.21 -13.05
CA TYR A 399 17.69 2.64 -13.16
C TYR A 399 18.78 3.10 -12.20
N TRP A 400 18.85 2.52 -11.00
CA TRP A 400 19.83 2.90 -9.98
C TRP A 400 21.27 2.55 -10.39
N ASP A 401 21.46 1.54 -11.24
CA ASP A 401 22.78 1.16 -11.75
C ASP A 401 23.39 2.29 -12.60
N PHE A 402 22.56 3.10 -13.27
CA PHE A 402 23.05 4.27 -14.02
C PHE A 402 23.71 5.27 -13.08
N PHE A 403 22.96 5.67 -12.04
CA PHE A 403 23.42 6.70 -11.12
C PHE A 403 24.57 6.22 -10.23
N SER A 404 24.55 4.98 -9.72
CA SER A 404 25.63 4.49 -8.86
C SER A 404 26.96 4.36 -9.61
N GLY A 405 26.91 3.98 -10.90
CA GLY A 405 28.07 3.99 -11.79
C GLY A 405 28.67 5.37 -12.02
N GLN A 406 27.88 6.44 -11.85
CA GLN A 406 28.29 7.82 -12.13
C GLN A 406 28.70 8.63 -10.89
N GLY A 407 29.02 7.98 -9.77
CA GLY A 407 29.50 8.69 -8.56
C GLY A 407 28.40 9.24 -7.68
N ASN A 408 27.23 8.60 -7.69
CA ASN A 408 26.23 8.79 -6.65
C ASN A 408 26.25 7.62 -5.67
N VAL A 409 25.90 7.87 -4.42
CA VAL A 409 25.59 6.80 -3.47
C VAL A 409 24.16 6.32 -3.72
N ALA A 410 23.95 5.01 -3.76
CA ALA A 410 22.64 4.42 -4.03
C ALA A 410 22.16 3.56 -2.86
N ALA A 411 20.92 3.75 -2.44
CA ALA A 411 20.29 2.97 -1.38
C ALA A 411 18.93 2.39 -1.84
N TYR A 412 18.69 1.14 -1.51
CA TYR A 412 17.38 0.49 -1.62
C TYR A 412 16.90 0.14 -0.21
N ILE A 413 15.80 0.77 0.21
CA ILE A 413 15.17 0.55 1.51
C ILE A 413 13.81 -0.08 1.27
N ASN A 414 13.65 -1.35 1.58
CA ASN A 414 12.36 -2.02 1.47
C ASN A 414 11.72 -2.04 2.84
N GLY A 415 10.57 -1.43 3.09
CA GLY A 415 9.87 -1.43 4.38
C GLY A 415 9.24 -2.79 4.75
N PHE A 416 9.90 -3.88 4.38
CA PHE A 416 9.42 -5.26 4.42
C PHE A 416 10.61 -6.22 4.52
N CYS A 417 10.51 -7.27 5.33
CA CYS A 417 11.57 -8.26 5.56
C CYS A 417 11.74 -9.28 4.40
N GLU A 418 11.64 -8.85 3.14
CA GLU A 418 11.75 -9.77 1.99
C GLU A 418 12.43 -9.09 0.79
N ASP A 419 13.12 -9.84 -0.05
CA ASP A 419 13.75 -9.36 -1.27
C ASP A 419 12.93 -9.71 -2.52
N TRP A 420 11.79 -9.04 -2.65
CA TRP A 420 10.93 -9.20 -3.84
C TRP A 420 11.54 -8.61 -5.11
N MET A 421 12.45 -7.64 -4.99
CA MET A 421 13.18 -7.12 -6.15
C MET A 421 13.93 -8.25 -6.85
N SER A 422 14.77 -8.98 -6.11
CA SER A 422 15.56 -10.06 -6.68
C SER A 422 14.69 -11.19 -7.23
N VAL A 423 13.54 -11.45 -6.58
CA VAL A 423 12.56 -12.47 -7.00
C VAL A 423 11.88 -12.10 -8.30
N PHE A 424 11.36 -10.88 -8.41
CA PHE A 424 10.64 -10.42 -9.59
C PHE A 424 11.57 -10.25 -10.79
N MET A 425 12.79 -9.76 -10.56
CA MET A 425 13.80 -9.58 -11.61
C MET A 425 14.54 -10.89 -11.93
N LYS A 426 14.43 -11.90 -11.07
CA LYS A 426 15.21 -13.16 -11.08
C LYS A 426 16.70 -12.90 -11.20
N THR A 427 17.21 -12.03 -10.33
CA THR A 427 18.61 -11.60 -10.36
C THR A 427 19.00 -11.06 -8.99
N LYS A 428 20.29 -11.08 -8.64
CA LYS A 428 20.74 -10.45 -7.40
C LYS A 428 20.77 -8.93 -7.54
N PHE A 429 20.65 -8.23 -6.42
CA PHE A 429 20.98 -6.81 -6.33
C PHE A 429 22.36 -6.52 -6.94
N LYS A 430 22.39 -5.57 -7.88
CA LYS A 430 23.59 -4.91 -8.38
C LYS A 430 23.40 -3.41 -8.24
N GLY A 431 24.52 -2.68 -8.12
CA GLY A 431 24.57 -1.22 -8.13
C GLY A 431 23.92 -0.46 -6.96
N MET A 432 23.63 -1.12 -5.84
CA MET A 432 23.19 -0.48 -4.59
C MET A 432 24.28 -0.58 -3.51
N ASP A 433 24.61 0.55 -2.89
CA ASP A 433 25.62 0.65 -1.83
C ASP A 433 25.07 0.30 -0.45
N HIS A 434 23.81 0.64 -0.21
CA HIS A 434 23.07 0.32 1.01
C HIS A 434 21.79 -0.44 0.67
N LYS A 435 21.56 -1.58 1.34
CA LYS A 435 20.41 -2.46 1.13
C LYS A 435 19.76 -2.72 2.49
N VAL A 436 18.59 -2.13 2.73
CA VAL A 436 17.98 -2.12 4.08
C VAL A 436 16.69 -2.92 4.08
N PHE A 437 16.77 -4.14 4.61
CA PHE A 437 15.68 -5.13 4.66
C PHE A 437 15.57 -5.82 6.01
N TYR A 438 16.72 -6.24 6.55
CA TYR A 438 16.79 -7.02 7.78
C TYR A 438 16.13 -6.33 8.99
N PRO A 439 16.23 -4.99 9.17
CA PRO A 439 15.67 -4.38 10.36
C PRO A 439 14.16 -4.56 10.52
N TRP A 440 13.47 -4.88 9.44
CA TRP A 440 12.02 -5.07 9.41
C TRP A 440 11.63 -6.50 9.79
N CYS A 441 12.59 -7.42 9.90
CA CYS A 441 12.41 -8.79 10.36
C CYS A 441 12.15 -8.91 11.87
N HIS A 442 12.01 -7.79 12.56
CA HIS A 442 11.75 -7.73 13.98
C HIS A 442 10.40 -8.40 14.33
N PRO A 443 10.30 -9.28 15.34
CA PRO A 443 9.08 -10.05 15.63
C PRO A 443 7.82 -9.22 15.92
N GLU A 444 7.96 -7.98 16.40
CA GLU A 444 6.82 -7.05 16.58
C GLU A 444 6.18 -6.67 15.23
N PHE A 445 6.98 -6.58 14.17
CA PHE A 445 6.50 -6.24 12.82
C PHE A 445 6.30 -7.47 11.94
N HIS A 446 7.11 -8.51 12.08
CA HIS A 446 7.02 -9.79 11.36
C HIS A 446 6.89 -10.96 12.36
N PRO A 447 5.70 -11.17 12.98
CA PRO A 447 5.48 -12.27 13.90
C PRO A 447 5.41 -13.61 13.14
N TYR A 448 6.15 -14.63 13.60
CA TYR A 448 6.33 -15.88 12.84
C TYR A 448 5.03 -16.58 12.46
N GLU A 449 4.09 -16.73 13.40
CA GLU A 449 2.86 -17.51 13.19
C GLU A 449 1.80 -16.78 12.36
N LYS A 450 1.92 -15.46 12.22
CA LYS A 450 0.87 -14.60 11.64
C LYS A 450 1.43 -13.45 10.81
N THR A 451 2.57 -13.65 10.15
CA THR A 451 3.29 -12.59 9.40
C THR A 451 2.39 -11.92 8.34
N PHE A 452 1.50 -12.67 7.69
CA PHE A 452 0.57 -12.13 6.69
C PHE A 452 -0.88 -12.09 7.19
N GLY A 453 -1.06 -11.98 8.51
CA GLY A 453 -2.37 -11.89 9.13
C GLY A 453 -3.01 -10.50 8.97
N ASN A 454 -4.33 -10.45 9.10
CA ASN A 454 -5.07 -9.19 9.00
C ASN A 454 -4.82 -8.23 10.18
N PHE A 455 -4.37 -8.74 11.34
CA PHE A 455 -4.24 -7.96 12.59
C PHE A 455 -2.82 -7.92 13.16
N ALA A 456 -1.86 -8.54 12.48
CA ALA A 456 -0.46 -8.48 12.83
C ALA A 456 0.35 -8.67 11.56
N GLY A 457 1.52 -8.05 11.50
CA GLY A 457 2.37 -8.16 10.32
C GLY A 457 2.35 -6.96 9.37
N PRO A 458 3.20 -7.02 8.33
CA PRO A 458 3.31 -6.04 7.25
C PRO A 458 2.06 -5.80 6.41
N PHE A 459 1.11 -6.74 6.36
CA PHE A 459 -0.15 -6.58 5.60
C PHE A 459 -1.37 -6.36 6.49
N SER A 460 -1.14 -6.11 7.78
CA SER A 460 -2.24 -5.94 8.71
C SER A 460 -2.94 -4.59 8.53
N ILE A 461 -4.22 -4.56 8.91
CA ILE A 461 -5.00 -3.33 8.96
C ILE A 461 -4.68 -2.47 10.20
N VAL A 462 -3.79 -2.93 11.10
CA VAL A 462 -3.37 -2.17 12.27
C VAL A 462 -2.05 -1.44 12.02
N ARG A 463 -1.76 -0.43 12.83
CA ARG A 463 -0.49 0.32 12.76
C ARG A 463 0.73 -0.61 12.78
N ARG A 464 1.77 -0.24 12.03
CA ARG A 464 3.04 -0.97 11.94
C ARG A 464 4.04 -0.32 12.88
N CYS A 465 4.48 -1.05 13.91
CA CYS A 465 5.38 -0.54 14.94
C CYS A 465 6.53 -1.52 15.19
N ILE A 466 7.70 -0.96 15.51
CA ILE A 466 8.82 -1.67 16.12
C ILE A 466 9.26 -0.83 17.31
N ASN A 467 9.24 -1.44 18.49
CA ASN A 467 9.73 -0.85 19.71
C ASN A 467 9.19 0.57 19.97
N GLY A 468 7.86 0.72 19.90
CA GLY A 468 7.19 1.98 20.22
C GLY A 468 7.27 3.07 19.16
N LYS A 469 7.80 2.76 17.98
CA LYS A 469 7.92 3.70 16.85
C LYS A 469 7.39 3.09 15.56
N HIS A 470 6.84 3.92 14.68
CA HIS A 470 6.41 3.47 13.36
C HIS A 470 7.58 2.98 12.50
N VAL A 471 7.35 1.91 11.74
CA VAL A 471 8.35 1.32 10.85
C VAL A 471 8.91 2.37 9.88
N HIS A 472 8.05 3.15 9.22
CA HIS A 472 8.48 4.22 8.31
C HIS A 472 9.30 5.34 8.98
N SER A 473 9.15 5.57 10.30
CA SER A 473 9.96 6.59 10.97
C SER A 473 11.44 6.21 11.01
N TYR A 474 11.75 4.92 11.18
CA TYR A 474 13.14 4.44 11.08
C TYR A 474 13.70 4.62 9.66
N ILE A 475 12.87 4.44 8.63
CA ILE A 475 13.26 4.67 7.23
C ILE A 475 13.69 6.13 7.04
N PHE A 476 12.88 7.10 7.52
CA PHE A 476 13.20 8.52 7.41
C PHE A 476 14.48 8.90 8.17
N GLU A 477 14.71 8.32 9.35
CA GLU A 477 15.95 8.53 10.12
C GLU A 477 17.18 8.00 9.40
N TYR A 478 17.09 6.80 8.85
CA TYR A 478 18.17 6.21 8.06
C TYR A 478 18.54 7.11 6.88
N ILE A 479 17.55 7.63 6.15
CA ILE A 479 17.76 8.55 5.02
C ILE A 479 18.42 9.86 5.50
N LYS A 480 17.95 10.43 6.61
CA LYS A 480 18.53 11.65 7.20
C LYS A 480 20.01 11.47 7.54
N GLU A 481 20.37 10.34 8.12
CA GLU A 481 21.77 10.04 8.46
C GLU A 481 22.62 9.79 7.21
N MET A 482 22.06 9.11 6.20
CA MET A 482 22.71 8.96 4.89
C MET A 482 23.01 10.32 4.25
N TRP A 483 22.10 11.29 4.35
CA TRP A 483 22.32 12.66 3.87
C TRP A 483 23.51 13.33 4.55
N LYS A 484 23.67 13.13 5.86
CA LYS A 484 24.80 13.62 6.65
C LYS A 484 26.11 12.88 6.33
N ASN A 485 26.07 11.57 6.14
CA ASN A 485 27.28 10.76 5.90
C ASN A 485 27.88 10.97 4.51
N TYR A 486 27.06 11.35 3.53
CA TYR A 486 27.45 11.52 2.13
C TYR A 486 27.19 12.94 1.59
N THR A 487 27.23 13.96 2.45
CA THR A 487 26.88 15.36 2.10
C THR A 487 27.40 15.85 0.74
N PRO A 488 28.70 15.72 0.37
CA PRO A 488 29.21 16.31 -0.88
C PRO A 488 28.83 15.53 -2.15
N TYR A 489 28.22 14.35 -2.04
CA TYR A 489 27.96 13.46 -3.17
C TYR A 489 26.47 13.37 -3.49
N GLY A 490 26.12 13.03 -4.74
CA GLY A 490 24.71 12.81 -5.11
C GLY A 490 24.18 11.53 -4.47
N LYS A 491 22.89 11.53 -4.11
CA LYS A 491 22.24 10.44 -3.36
C LYS A 491 21.02 9.95 -4.12
N ILE A 492 20.92 8.64 -4.30
CA ILE A 492 19.80 7.98 -4.98
C ILE A 492 19.16 7.03 -3.99
N VAL A 493 17.93 7.30 -3.61
CA VAL A 493 17.21 6.46 -2.65
C VAL A 493 15.95 5.93 -3.31
N HIS A 494 15.83 4.61 -3.34
CA HIS A 494 14.57 3.93 -3.58
C HIS A 494 14.01 3.47 -2.24
N VAL A 495 12.75 3.79 -1.96
CA VAL A 495 12.04 3.30 -0.79
C VAL A 495 10.75 2.64 -1.22
N SER A 496 10.46 1.46 -0.69
CA SER A 496 9.16 0.80 -0.81
C SER A 496 8.47 0.80 0.55
N PHE A 497 7.31 1.46 0.67
CA PHE A 497 6.47 1.49 1.86
C PHE A 497 5.37 0.45 1.77
N GLN A 498 5.10 -0.24 2.88
CA GLN A 498 4.06 -1.26 2.97
C GLN A 498 2.74 -0.70 3.53
N GLU A 499 2.71 0.58 3.90
CA GLU A 499 1.59 1.15 4.65
C GLU A 499 0.24 1.06 3.95
N GLY A 500 0.25 1.07 2.61
CA GLY A 500 -0.93 0.95 1.77
C GLY A 500 -1.43 -0.48 1.59
N HIS A 501 -0.58 -1.50 1.81
CA HIS A 501 -0.87 -2.91 1.52
C HIS A 501 -1.82 -3.55 2.55
N GLU A 502 -3.05 -3.02 2.63
CA GLU A 502 -4.14 -3.48 3.49
C GLU A 502 -5.51 -2.99 2.95
N GLY A 503 -6.62 -3.55 3.47
CA GLY A 503 -7.96 -3.39 2.87
C GLY A 503 -8.79 -2.17 3.31
N THR A 504 -8.31 -1.34 4.23
CA THR A 504 -9.06 -0.18 4.80
C THR A 504 -8.53 1.16 4.30
N GLY A 505 -7.25 1.22 3.93
CA GLY A 505 -6.49 2.44 3.66
C GLY A 505 -6.20 3.30 4.91
N GLU A 506 -6.53 2.84 6.12
CA GLU A 506 -6.31 3.63 7.33
C GLU A 506 -4.86 3.60 7.80
N VAL A 507 -4.09 2.54 7.52
CA VAL A 507 -2.70 2.48 8.00
C VAL A 507 -1.81 3.44 7.21
N LEU A 508 -2.11 3.64 5.93
CA LEU A 508 -1.49 4.67 5.08
C LEU A 508 -1.49 6.07 5.72
N ARG A 509 -2.48 6.36 6.57
CA ARG A 509 -2.61 7.64 7.25
C ARG A 509 -1.56 7.87 8.34
N THR A 510 -0.96 6.79 8.85
CA THR A 510 0.15 6.88 9.81
C THR A 510 1.43 7.40 9.15
N LEU A 511 1.61 7.11 7.86
CA LEU A 511 2.77 7.56 7.07
C LEU A 511 2.73 9.06 6.75
N SER A 512 1.53 9.61 6.48
CA SER A 512 1.32 10.98 6.03
C SER A 512 2.00 12.06 6.92
N PRO A 513 1.76 12.12 8.25
CA PRO A 513 2.39 13.12 9.10
C PRO A 513 3.92 12.94 9.17
N SER A 514 4.41 11.70 9.32
CA SER A 514 5.85 11.41 9.37
C SER A 514 6.57 11.82 8.08
N MET A 515 5.93 11.61 6.93
CA MET A 515 6.48 11.98 5.62
C MET A 515 6.50 13.50 5.42
N GLN A 516 5.43 14.20 5.83
CA GLN A 516 5.38 15.65 5.81
C GLN A 516 6.45 16.27 6.73
N GLU A 517 6.65 15.73 7.93
CA GLU A 517 7.71 16.15 8.85
C GLU A 517 9.10 15.95 8.24
N PHE A 518 9.34 14.78 7.63
CA PHE A 518 10.60 14.49 6.94
C PHE A 518 10.91 15.51 5.84
N PHE A 519 9.96 15.81 4.96
CA PHE A 519 10.19 16.81 3.91
C PHE A 519 10.35 18.23 4.45
N SER A 520 9.60 18.60 5.48
CA SER A 520 9.74 19.91 6.13
C SER A 520 11.13 20.07 6.75
N LEU A 521 11.67 19.00 7.34
CA LEU A 521 13.03 18.97 7.83
C LEU A 521 14.04 19.15 6.69
N MET A 522 13.88 18.44 5.57
CA MET A 522 14.75 18.58 4.41
C MET A 522 14.68 19.99 3.81
N GLU A 523 13.50 20.62 3.75
CA GLU A 523 13.33 21.99 3.30
C GLU A 523 14.08 22.96 4.22
N ASN A 524 13.87 22.86 5.54
CA ASN A 524 14.51 23.70 6.54
C ASN A 524 16.06 23.58 6.53
N GLN A 525 16.58 22.44 6.08
CA GLN A 525 18.01 22.18 5.96
C GLN A 525 18.58 22.55 4.56
N ASN A 526 17.75 23.06 3.64
CA ASN A 526 18.09 23.30 2.22
C ASN A 526 18.55 22.05 1.45
N GLU A 527 18.25 20.86 1.97
CA GLU A 527 18.54 19.59 1.31
C GLU A 527 17.52 19.27 0.22
N LEU A 528 16.27 19.71 0.42
CA LEU A 528 15.20 19.54 -0.57
C LEU A 528 15.46 20.36 -1.84
N GLU A 529 16.14 21.50 -1.74
CA GLU A 529 16.50 22.36 -2.88
C GLU A 529 17.45 21.65 -3.87
N ASN A 530 18.17 20.60 -3.45
CA ASN A 530 19.05 19.83 -4.32
C ASN A 530 18.49 18.42 -4.62
N THR A 531 17.18 18.20 -4.46
CA THR A 531 16.59 16.86 -4.52
C THR A 531 15.39 16.82 -5.45
N VAL A 532 15.41 15.92 -6.44
CA VAL A 532 14.22 15.51 -7.19
C VAL A 532 13.51 14.42 -6.39
N VAL A 533 12.19 14.56 -6.23
CA VAL A 533 11.37 13.61 -5.47
C VAL A 533 10.30 13.03 -6.39
N ILE A 534 10.19 11.70 -6.40
CA ILE A 534 9.14 10.97 -7.10
C ILE A 534 8.33 10.21 -6.06
N LEU A 535 7.04 10.52 -5.95
CA LEU A 535 6.08 9.74 -5.16
C LEU A 535 5.29 8.88 -6.14
N THR A 536 5.32 7.55 -5.97
CA THR A 536 4.62 6.66 -6.87
C THR A 536 4.02 5.46 -6.15
N SER A 537 3.18 4.72 -6.85
CA SER A 537 2.68 3.41 -6.46
C SER A 537 2.84 2.48 -7.65
N ASP A 538 3.03 1.20 -7.42
CA ASP A 538 3.07 0.15 -8.45
C ASP A 538 1.68 -0.14 -9.04
N HIS A 539 0.65 -0.15 -8.19
CA HIS A 539 -0.76 -0.20 -8.56
C HIS A 539 -1.65 0.42 -7.45
N GLY A 540 -2.96 0.56 -7.64
CA GLY A 540 -3.89 0.91 -6.57
C GLY A 540 -4.35 -0.30 -5.75
N SER A 541 -5.17 -0.09 -4.72
CA SER A 541 -5.57 -1.18 -3.84
C SER A 541 -6.43 -2.24 -4.54
N HIS A 542 -5.96 -3.49 -4.49
CA HIS A 542 -6.72 -4.69 -4.90
C HIS A 542 -7.32 -5.43 -3.69
N MET A 543 -7.43 -4.76 -2.54
CA MET A 543 -7.85 -5.34 -1.26
C MET A 543 -9.09 -4.65 -0.69
N GLY A 544 -9.76 -5.37 0.20
CA GLY A 544 -10.84 -4.83 1.02
C GLY A 544 -12.16 -4.58 0.29
N PRO A 545 -13.19 -4.11 1.03
CA PRO A 545 -14.55 -3.99 0.50
C PRO A 545 -14.64 -3.08 -0.72
N TYR A 546 -13.85 -2.00 -0.78
CA TYR A 546 -13.93 -1.05 -1.90
C TYR A 546 -13.59 -1.69 -3.25
N PHE A 547 -12.52 -2.49 -3.28
CA PHE A 547 -12.14 -3.24 -4.48
C PHE A 547 -13.13 -4.38 -4.78
N MET A 548 -13.56 -5.12 -3.75
CA MET A 548 -14.43 -6.30 -3.94
C MET A 548 -15.86 -5.94 -4.35
N SER A 549 -16.42 -4.85 -3.81
CA SER A 549 -17.86 -4.57 -3.88
C SER A 549 -18.28 -3.65 -5.02
N GLY A 550 -17.35 -3.05 -5.77
CA GLY A 550 -17.71 -2.04 -6.76
C GLY A 550 -16.71 -1.89 -7.90
N GLU A 551 -17.22 -1.46 -9.06
CA GLU A 551 -16.41 -1.17 -10.26
C GLU A 551 -15.40 -0.06 -9.98
N MET A 552 -15.75 0.89 -9.10
CA MET A 552 -14.89 2.01 -8.74
C MET A 552 -13.58 1.60 -8.09
N GLY A 553 -13.60 0.63 -7.16
CA GLY A 553 -12.38 0.15 -6.53
C GLY A 553 -11.48 -0.60 -7.51
N LYS A 554 -12.07 -1.44 -8.39
CA LYS A 554 -11.33 -2.11 -9.47
C LYS A 554 -10.75 -1.13 -10.49
N PHE A 555 -11.42 0.00 -10.69
CA PHE A 555 -10.95 1.07 -11.57
C PHE A 555 -9.78 1.83 -10.94
N GLU A 556 -9.89 2.23 -9.67
CA GLU A 556 -8.79 2.88 -8.94
C GLU A 556 -7.58 1.97 -8.75
N GLN A 557 -7.76 0.65 -8.67
CA GLN A 557 -6.65 -0.32 -8.66
C GLN A 557 -5.74 -0.15 -9.87
N LYS A 558 -6.29 0.21 -11.02
CA LYS A 558 -5.53 0.40 -12.26
C LYS A 558 -4.92 1.79 -12.37
N LEU A 559 -5.25 2.72 -11.47
CA LEU A 559 -4.81 4.12 -11.47
C LEU A 559 -3.89 4.42 -10.27
N PRO A 560 -2.63 3.96 -10.29
CA PRO A 560 -1.67 4.24 -9.23
C PRO A 560 -1.37 5.73 -9.07
N LEU A 561 -0.66 6.06 -8.00
CA LEU A 561 -0.10 7.40 -7.81
C LEU A 561 1.16 7.60 -8.67
N LEU A 562 1.30 8.78 -9.29
CA LEU A 562 2.58 9.31 -9.75
C LEU A 562 2.59 10.84 -9.61
N ILE A 563 3.47 11.33 -8.73
CA ILE A 563 3.76 12.74 -8.51
C ILE A 563 5.27 12.94 -8.62
N MET A 564 5.70 13.94 -9.37
CA MET A 564 7.10 14.33 -9.49
C MET A 564 7.28 15.77 -9.02
N MET A 565 8.22 15.99 -8.11
CA MET A 565 8.56 17.30 -7.55
C MET A 565 10.00 17.66 -7.91
N TYR A 566 10.16 18.88 -8.43
CA TYR A 566 11.44 19.42 -8.86
C TYR A 566 11.73 20.76 -8.16
N PRO A 567 12.99 21.01 -7.73
CA PRO A 567 13.41 22.35 -7.32
C PRO A 567 13.22 23.36 -8.44
N LYS A 568 12.72 24.56 -8.12
CA LYS A 568 12.41 25.56 -9.15
C LYS A 568 13.62 25.93 -10.01
N TRP A 569 14.80 26.13 -9.40
CA TRP A 569 16.01 26.48 -10.15
C TRP A 569 16.38 25.41 -11.19
N PHE A 570 16.13 24.12 -10.88
CA PHE A 570 16.47 23.02 -11.77
C PHE A 570 15.54 23.01 -12.97
N ILE A 571 14.23 23.17 -12.73
CA ILE A 571 13.28 23.18 -13.84
C ILE A 571 13.32 24.50 -14.65
N ASP A 572 13.73 25.63 -14.03
CA ASP A 572 14.06 26.88 -14.74
C ASP A 572 15.27 26.72 -15.67
N LYS A 573 16.25 25.89 -15.30
CA LYS A 573 17.42 25.58 -16.13
C LYS A 573 17.04 24.77 -17.38
N TYR A 574 16.00 23.95 -17.29
CA TYR A 574 15.51 23.11 -18.38
C TYR A 574 14.05 23.46 -18.75
N PRO A 575 13.81 24.61 -19.42
CA PRO A 575 12.46 25.08 -19.71
C PRO A 575 11.63 24.10 -20.56
N GLU A 576 12.29 23.34 -21.44
CA GLU A 576 11.63 22.27 -22.20
C GLU A 576 11.11 21.14 -21.28
N PHE A 577 11.82 20.82 -20.19
CA PHE A 577 11.36 19.82 -19.23
C PHE A 577 10.12 20.31 -18.49
N ARG A 578 10.11 21.57 -18.04
CA ARG A 578 8.92 22.20 -17.43
C ARG A 578 7.71 22.05 -18.35
N LYS A 579 7.85 22.50 -19.61
CA LYS A 579 6.78 22.46 -20.60
C LYS A 579 6.28 21.03 -20.82
N ASN A 580 7.19 20.09 -21.03
CA ASN A 580 6.83 18.69 -21.31
C ASN A 580 6.17 18.02 -20.11
N LEU A 581 6.64 18.26 -18.89
CA LEU A 581 6.00 17.73 -17.68
C LEU A 581 4.56 18.23 -17.57
N GLN A 582 4.32 19.54 -17.73
CA GLN A 582 2.97 20.13 -17.72
C GLN A 582 2.05 19.52 -18.77
N GLU A 583 2.53 19.37 -20.01
CA GLU A 583 1.72 18.78 -21.07
C GLU A 583 1.48 17.28 -20.85
N ASN A 584 2.41 16.57 -20.22
CA ASN A 584 2.33 15.13 -19.98
C ASN A 584 1.44 14.75 -18.79
N GLU A 585 1.07 15.68 -17.91
CA GLU A 585 0.20 15.41 -16.74
C GLU A 585 -1.14 14.76 -17.15
N GLN A 586 -1.68 15.11 -18.31
CA GLN A 586 -2.94 14.59 -18.83
C GLN A 586 -2.77 13.41 -19.80
N ARG A 587 -1.55 13.11 -20.25
CA ARG A 587 -1.33 12.05 -21.25
C ARG A 587 -1.31 10.68 -20.59
N LEU A 588 -1.63 9.66 -21.39
CA LEU A 588 -1.54 8.26 -20.95
C LEU A 588 -0.08 7.87 -20.72
N VAL A 589 0.22 7.47 -19.48
CA VAL A 589 1.57 7.07 -19.04
C VAL A 589 1.52 5.74 -18.29
N SER A 590 2.68 5.12 -18.16
CA SER A 590 2.87 3.83 -17.49
C SER A 590 4.20 3.83 -16.73
N HIS A 591 4.50 2.75 -16.01
CA HIS A 591 5.79 2.65 -15.32
C HIS A 591 6.98 2.49 -16.25
N TYR A 592 6.78 2.12 -17.52
CA TYR A 592 7.84 2.22 -18.51
C TYR A 592 8.29 3.68 -18.69
N ASP A 593 7.36 4.64 -18.71
CA ASP A 593 7.68 6.06 -18.85
C ASP A 593 8.41 6.60 -17.60
N THR A 594 8.09 6.04 -16.43
CA THR A 594 8.83 6.32 -15.18
C THR A 594 10.30 5.90 -15.31
N TYR A 595 10.57 4.68 -15.80
CA TYR A 595 11.93 4.22 -16.05
C TYR A 595 12.69 5.12 -17.04
N TRP A 596 12.08 5.45 -18.18
CA TRP A 596 12.74 6.29 -19.19
C TRP A 596 12.98 7.72 -18.69
N THR A 597 12.13 8.23 -17.81
CA THR A 597 12.34 9.51 -17.13
C THR A 597 13.55 9.45 -16.20
N LEU A 598 13.66 8.41 -15.36
CA LEU A 598 14.81 8.19 -14.49
C LEU A 598 16.11 8.04 -15.28
N ARG A 599 16.08 7.26 -16.36
CA ARG A 599 17.23 7.12 -17.26
C ARG A 599 17.63 8.45 -17.89
N HIS A 600 16.66 9.27 -18.32
CA HIS A 600 16.94 10.59 -18.89
C HIS A 600 17.52 11.55 -17.84
N LEU A 601 17.08 11.51 -16.58
CA LEU A 601 17.72 12.27 -15.51
C LEU A 601 19.19 11.87 -15.33
N ALA A 602 19.51 10.57 -15.42
CA ALA A 602 20.88 10.08 -15.32
C ALA A 602 21.82 10.60 -16.45
N THR A 603 21.29 11.11 -17.56
CA THR A 603 22.11 11.71 -18.62
C THR A 603 22.51 13.16 -18.33
N LEU A 604 21.93 13.78 -17.30
CA LEU A 604 22.20 15.17 -16.92
C LEU A 604 23.45 15.25 -16.05
N LYS A 605 24.24 16.31 -16.22
CA LYS A 605 25.51 16.50 -15.49
C LYS A 605 25.34 16.50 -13.97
N GLU A 606 24.21 17.01 -13.49
CA GLU A 606 23.79 17.06 -12.09
C GLU A 606 23.71 15.67 -11.46
N PHE A 607 23.35 14.67 -12.25
CA PHE A 607 23.19 13.29 -11.81
C PHE A 607 24.36 12.39 -12.21
N GLY A 608 25.30 12.88 -13.04
CA GLY A 608 26.43 12.06 -13.49
C GLY A 608 26.86 12.32 -14.93
N GLY A 609 25.93 12.75 -15.78
CA GLY A 609 26.18 13.07 -17.17
C GLY A 609 26.25 11.82 -18.03
N GLU A 610 27.44 11.44 -18.48
CA GLU A 610 27.58 10.33 -19.42
C GLU A 610 27.32 8.98 -18.73
N ILE A 611 26.38 8.22 -19.27
CA ILE A 611 26.22 6.82 -18.89
C ILE A 611 27.40 6.09 -19.54
N GLU A 612 28.39 5.68 -18.75
CA GLU A 612 29.48 4.82 -19.22
C GLU A 612 28.85 3.50 -19.67
N GLU A 613 28.53 3.44 -20.96
CA GLU A 613 28.07 2.23 -21.60
C GLU A 613 29.27 1.31 -21.71
N ASN A 614 29.25 0.21 -20.96
CA ASN A 614 29.92 -0.96 -21.49
C ASN A 614 29.08 -1.43 -22.67
N LYS A 615 29.30 -0.80 -23.84
CA LYS A 615 28.65 -1.15 -25.11
C LYS A 615 28.81 -2.63 -25.43
N GLN A 616 29.78 -3.33 -24.80
CA GLN A 616 29.97 -4.78 -24.87
C GLN A 616 29.15 -5.64 -23.89
N GLN A 617 28.49 -5.05 -22.89
CA GLN A 617 27.69 -5.75 -21.87
C GLN A 617 26.21 -5.36 -21.84
N GLU A 618 25.84 -4.14 -22.26
CA GLU A 618 24.44 -3.72 -22.30
C GLU A 618 23.81 -3.79 -23.69
N SER A 619 24.61 -3.69 -24.74
CA SER A 619 24.20 -3.92 -26.14
C SER A 619 24.33 -5.39 -26.55
N TRP A 620 24.71 -6.26 -25.62
CA TRP A 620 24.84 -7.69 -25.82
C TRP A 620 24.08 -8.28 -24.67
N HIS A 621 22.83 -8.69 -24.89
CA HIS A 621 22.17 -9.87 -24.31
C HIS A 621 20.72 -9.87 -24.82
N GLU A 622 20.43 -10.85 -25.68
CA GLU A 622 19.51 -11.95 -25.37
C GLU A 622 18.06 -11.61 -25.67
N GLU A 623 17.75 -11.38 -26.94
CA GLU A 623 16.36 -11.46 -27.37
C GLU A 623 15.80 -12.81 -26.99
N VAL A 624 14.57 -12.84 -26.47
CA VAL A 624 13.92 -14.09 -26.07
C VAL A 624 13.94 -15.12 -27.20
N TRP A 625 13.96 -14.66 -28.45
CA TRP A 625 13.95 -15.48 -29.67
C TRP A 625 15.32 -15.69 -30.32
N ASP A 626 16.43 -15.57 -29.58
CA ASP A 626 17.74 -16.10 -30.04
C ASP A 626 17.69 -17.61 -30.13
N CYS A 627 17.29 -18.09 -31.30
CA CYS A 627 17.05 -19.51 -31.52
C CYS A 627 18.30 -20.35 -31.23
N LYS A 628 19.50 -19.86 -31.57
CA LYS A 628 20.76 -20.59 -31.35
C LYS A 628 21.07 -20.69 -29.87
N LYS A 629 20.94 -19.58 -29.15
CA LYS A 629 21.23 -19.52 -27.71
C LYS A 629 20.22 -20.29 -26.88
N TYR A 630 18.94 -20.19 -27.22
CA TYR A 630 17.84 -20.73 -26.43
C TYR A 630 17.26 -22.03 -26.97
N LYS A 631 17.95 -22.67 -27.92
CA LYS A 631 17.58 -23.98 -28.47
C LYS A 631 17.20 -24.98 -27.38
N ASN A 632 18.01 -25.10 -26.32
CA ASN A 632 17.76 -26.04 -25.23
C ASN A 632 16.46 -25.74 -24.47
N TYR A 633 16.15 -24.47 -24.22
CA TYR A 633 14.92 -24.06 -23.52
C TYR A 633 13.69 -24.26 -24.39
N MET A 634 13.78 -23.96 -25.68
CA MET A 634 12.72 -24.25 -26.65
C MET A 634 12.44 -25.75 -26.77
N GLU A 635 13.47 -26.58 -26.77
CA GLU A 635 13.34 -28.04 -26.81
C GLU A 635 12.66 -28.60 -25.56
N ILE A 636 13.06 -28.11 -24.37
CA ILE A 636 12.37 -28.42 -23.11
C ILE A 636 10.92 -27.95 -23.18
N ALA A 637 10.66 -26.76 -23.72
CA ALA A 637 9.31 -26.23 -23.83
C ALA A 637 8.44 -27.07 -24.77
N GLU A 638 8.97 -27.54 -25.91
CA GLU A 638 8.27 -28.39 -26.87
C GLU A 638 7.77 -29.70 -26.24
N ASN A 639 8.49 -30.25 -25.26
CA ASN A 639 8.05 -31.43 -24.51
C ASN A 639 6.79 -31.18 -23.64
N PHE A 640 6.46 -29.91 -23.39
CA PHE A 640 5.25 -29.48 -22.69
C PHE A 640 4.19 -28.90 -23.64
N LYS A 641 4.28 -29.16 -24.94
CA LYS A 641 3.26 -28.73 -25.89
C LYS A 641 1.90 -29.28 -25.47
N TYR A 642 0.88 -28.42 -25.49
CA TYR A 642 -0.47 -28.70 -25.03
C TYR A 642 -0.66 -28.77 -23.49
N LYS A 643 0.38 -28.48 -22.69
CA LYS A 643 0.32 -28.43 -21.22
C LYS A 643 0.21 -27.02 -20.66
N SER A 644 -0.54 -26.83 -19.58
CA SER A 644 -0.69 -25.54 -18.91
C SER A 644 0.58 -25.14 -18.15
N TRP A 645 1.24 -24.07 -18.60
CA TRP A 645 2.48 -23.61 -17.98
C TRP A 645 2.31 -22.99 -16.60
N ARG A 646 1.26 -22.19 -16.44
CA ARG A 646 0.82 -21.61 -15.16
C ARG A 646 -0.62 -21.14 -15.27
N LYS A 647 -1.23 -20.85 -14.12
CA LYS A 647 -2.55 -20.21 -14.06
C LYS A 647 -2.56 -18.83 -14.73
N GLY A 648 -3.59 -18.55 -15.52
CA GLY A 648 -3.85 -17.22 -16.10
C GLY A 648 -3.10 -16.89 -17.41
N MET A 649 -2.32 -17.82 -17.97
CA MET A 649 -1.84 -17.68 -19.35
C MET A 649 -2.97 -17.99 -20.33
N LYS A 650 -3.06 -17.23 -21.44
CA LYS A 650 -4.07 -17.41 -22.48
C LYS A 650 -3.56 -18.36 -23.57
N ASN A 651 -4.34 -19.38 -23.90
CA ASN A 651 -3.99 -20.41 -24.90
C ASN A 651 -3.59 -19.81 -26.25
N LEU A 652 -4.30 -18.77 -26.72
CA LEU A 652 -3.97 -18.05 -27.96
C LEU A 652 -2.49 -17.63 -28.04
N PHE A 653 -1.94 -17.06 -26.97
CA PHE A 653 -0.55 -16.60 -26.97
C PHE A 653 0.44 -17.75 -26.84
N ILE A 654 0.03 -18.82 -26.17
CA ILE A 654 0.83 -20.03 -26.09
C ILE A 654 0.94 -20.70 -27.47
N ASP A 655 -0.15 -20.76 -28.23
CA ASP A 655 -0.16 -21.33 -29.58
C ASP A 655 0.78 -20.56 -30.52
N ILE A 656 0.71 -19.21 -30.49
CA ILE A 656 1.63 -18.34 -31.23
C ILE A 656 3.09 -18.55 -30.79
N LEU A 657 3.33 -18.72 -29.49
CA LEU A 657 4.65 -18.98 -28.94
C LEU A 657 5.22 -20.30 -29.50
N TYR A 658 4.44 -21.38 -29.52
CA TYR A 658 4.87 -22.66 -30.10
C TYR A 658 5.05 -22.60 -31.62
N GLU A 659 4.27 -21.78 -32.34
CA GLU A 659 4.51 -21.52 -33.76
C GLU A 659 5.88 -20.87 -33.98
N ARG A 660 6.25 -19.88 -33.15
CA ARG A 660 7.59 -19.27 -33.19
C ARG A 660 8.70 -20.25 -32.82
N ILE A 661 8.49 -21.14 -31.84
CA ILE A 661 9.43 -22.22 -31.52
C ILE A 661 9.66 -23.10 -32.76
N SER A 662 8.60 -23.50 -33.46
CA SER A 662 8.69 -24.29 -34.69
C SER A 662 9.51 -23.56 -35.76
N GLN A 663 9.25 -22.27 -35.98
CA GLN A 663 10.02 -21.45 -36.92
C GLN A 663 11.51 -21.37 -36.53
N CYS A 664 11.82 -21.27 -35.24
CA CYS A 664 13.20 -21.32 -34.75
C CYS A 664 13.87 -22.67 -35.06
N PHE A 665 13.18 -23.79 -34.87
CA PHE A 665 13.71 -25.12 -35.20
C PHE A 665 13.92 -25.31 -36.70
N GLU A 666 12.98 -24.85 -37.54
CA GLU A 666 13.13 -24.83 -39.00
C GLU A 666 14.35 -24.01 -39.43
N TYR A 667 14.53 -22.80 -38.87
CA TYR A 667 15.68 -21.95 -39.12
C TYR A 667 17.01 -22.63 -38.75
N LEU A 668 17.02 -23.37 -37.63
CA LEU A 668 18.19 -24.12 -37.19
C LEU A 668 18.37 -25.47 -37.91
N GLN A 669 17.44 -25.86 -38.79
CA GLN A 669 17.38 -27.18 -39.41
C GLN A 669 17.46 -28.31 -38.38
N TYR A 670 16.74 -28.15 -37.27
CA TYR A 670 16.77 -29.05 -36.12
C TYR A 670 15.40 -29.70 -35.89
N THR A 671 15.40 -30.97 -35.51
CA THR A 671 14.20 -31.68 -35.06
C THR A 671 14.32 -31.90 -33.55
N PRO A 672 13.35 -31.42 -32.74
CA PRO A 672 13.40 -31.58 -31.29
C PRO A 672 13.32 -33.05 -30.89
N GLU A 673 14.08 -33.41 -29.86
CA GLU A 673 14.07 -34.74 -29.27
C GLU A 673 13.20 -34.77 -28.00
N ASP A 674 12.54 -35.90 -27.75
CA ASP A 674 11.81 -36.14 -26.51
C ASP A 674 12.82 -36.25 -25.36
N ARG A 675 12.60 -35.49 -24.28
CA ARG A 675 13.46 -35.50 -23.11
C ARG A 675 12.80 -36.23 -21.96
N GLU A 676 13.35 -37.39 -21.65
CA GLU A 676 13.03 -38.08 -20.41
C GLU A 676 13.56 -37.27 -19.20
N ASN A 677 12.79 -37.24 -18.11
CA ASN A 677 13.22 -36.73 -16.80
C ASN A 677 13.29 -35.19 -16.61
N ILE A 678 12.56 -34.39 -17.39
CA ILE A 678 12.49 -32.92 -17.26
C ILE A 678 11.56 -32.42 -16.14
N THR A 679 10.79 -33.31 -15.51
CA THR A 679 9.80 -33.01 -14.47
C THR A 679 10.02 -33.82 -13.21
N THR A 680 9.49 -33.35 -12.09
CA THR A 680 9.47 -34.07 -10.80
C THR A 680 8.34 -35.11 -10.72
N VAL A 681 7.34 -35.02 -11.60
CA VAL A 681 6.19 -35.94 -11.70
C VAL A 681 6.03 -36.47 -13.14
N PRO A 682 5.30 -37.58 -13.38
CA PRO A 682 5.04 -38.05 -14.74
C PRO A 682 4.33 -37.01 -15.61
N LEU A 683 4.70 -36.88 -16.90
CA LEU A 683 4.10 -35.92 -17.83
C LEU A 683 2.57 -36.04 -17.95
N SER A 684 2.02 -37.24 -17.76
CA SER A 684 0.58 -37.49 -17.76
C SER A 684 -0.17 -36.88 -16.57
N SER A 685 0.52 -36.52 -15.50
CA SER A 685 -0.06 -35.84 -14.31
C SER A 685 -0.02 -34.32 -14.42
N ILE A 686 0.58 -33.80 -15.50
CA ILE A 686 0.65 -32.38 -15.82
C ILE A 686 -0.59 -32.02 -16.62
N ARG A 687 -1.24 -30.95 -16.17
CA ARG A 687 -2.48 -30.40 -16.69
C ARG A 687 -2.37 -30.09 -18.19
N ASP A 688 -3.33 -30.59 -18.97
CA ASP A 688 -3.57 -30.18 -20.35
C ASP A 688 -4.30 -28.84 -20.40
N TYR A 689 -4.25 -28.11 -21.52
CA TYR A 689 -4.93 -26.81 -21.64
C TYR A 689 -6.41 -26.79 -21.25
N ASP A 690 -7.11 -27.91 -21.48
CA ASP A 690 -8.55 -28.04 -21.25
C ASP A 690 -8.89 -28.76 -19.94
N ASP A 691 -7.89 -29.12 -19.11
CA ASP A 691 -8.10 -29.78 -17.81
C ASP A 691 -7.93 -28.80 -16.64
N GLU A 692 -8.78 -28.94 -15.62
CA GLU A 692 -8.67 -28.18 -14.37
C GLU A 692 -7.89 -28.94 -13.27
N ASN A 693 -7.58 -30.22 -13.49
CA ASN A 693 -6.88 -31.09 -12.55
C ASN A 693 -5.41 -31.28 -12.92
N GLY A 694 -4.59 -31.63 -11.92
CA GLY A 694 -3.15 -31.84 -12.10
C GLY A 694 -2.31 -30.56 -11.94
N TYR A 695 -0.99 -30.74 -12.08
CA TYR A 695 0.01 -29.72 -11.84
C TYR A 695 0.22 -28.83 -13.07
N TYR A 696 0.53 -27.55 -12.86
CA TYR A 696 1.06 -26.67 -13.88
C TYR A 696 2.54 -27.00 -14.16
N VAL A 697 3.04 -26.76 -15.38
CA VAL A 697 4.46 -27.00 -15.71
C VAL A 697 5.39 -26.27 -14.74
N GLY A 698 5.09 -25.00 -14.41
CA GLY A 698 5.90 -24.21 -13.48
C GLY A 698 6.01 -24.78 -12.05
N GLU A 699 5.12 -25.70 -11.65
CA GLU A 699 5.16 -26.34 -10.32
C GLU A 699 6.08 -27.57 -10.29
N VAL A 700 6.38 -28.17 -11.45
CA VAL A 700 7.03 -29.49 -11.53
C VAL A 700 8.23 -29.55 -12.47
N ILE A 701 8.47 -28.51 -13.28
CA ILE A 701 9.64 -28.41 -14.17
C ILE A 701 10.94 -28.32 -13.36
N LYS A 702 11.95 -29.09 -13.76
CA LYS A 702 13.26 -29.09 -13.09
C LYS A 702 14.18 -27.96 -13.55
N ASP A 703 14.10 -27.58 -14.83
CA ASP A 703 14.87 -26.48 -15.40
C ASP A 703 14.09 -25.17 -15.26
N LEU A 704 14.41 -24.42 -14.20
CA LEU A 704 13.77 -23.14 -13.92
C LEU A 704 14.16 -22.05 -14.93
N ASP A 705 15.31 -22.16 -15.59
CA ASP A 705 15.72 -21.18 -16.60
C ASP A 705 14.89 -21.35 -17.88
N ALA A 706 14.58 -22.61 -18.26
CA ALA A 706 13.62 -22.90 -19.32
C ALA A 706 12.23 -22.37 -18.99
N TYR A 707 11.78 -22.51 -17.74
CA TYR A 707 10.53 -21.89 -17.26
C TYR A 707 10.56 -20.37 -17.39
N TYR A 708 11.62 -19.72 -16.92
CA TYR A 708 11.70 -18.26 -16.97
C TYR A 708 11.81 -17.73 -18.40
N TRP A 709 12.54 -18.44 -19.25
CA TRP A 709 12.57 -18.17 -20.69
C TRP A 709 11.17 -18.27 -21.29
N PHE A 710 10.41 -19.32 -20.97
CA PHE A 710 9.05 -19.50 -21.49
C PHE A 710 8.12 -18.35 -21.09
N GLU A 711 8.11 -17.92 -19.82
CA GLU A 711 7.22 -16.80 -19.48
C GLU A 711 7.70 -15.47 -20.06
N ASP A 712 9.01 -15.28 -20.24
CA ASP A 712 9.53 -14.12 -20.96
C ASP A 712 9.10 -14.15 -22.45
N ALA A 713 9.08 -15.35 -23.05
CA ALA A 713 8.62 -15.56 -24.44
C ALA A 713 7.13 -15.31 -24.57
N TYR A 714 6.36 -15.74 -23.59
CA TYR A 714 4.94 -15.45 -23.48
C TYR A 714 4.69 -13.95 -23.34
N GLN A 715 5.46 -13.24 -22.50
CA GLN A 715 5.32 -11.79 -22.36
C GLN A 715 5.69 -11.05 -23.65
N ASP A 716 6.75 -11.49 -24.35
CA ASP A 716 7.16 -10.94 -25.63
C ASP A 716 6.08 -11.16 -26.71
N VAL A 717 5.53 -12.37 -26.82
CA VAL A 717 4.45 -12.69 -27.77
C VAL A 717 3.19 -11.89 -27.47
N ASN A 718 2.76 -11.87 -26.21
CA ASN A 718 1.59 -11.10 -25.78
C ASN A 718 1.73 -9.63 -26.19
N LYS A 719 2.91 -9.02 -25.97
CA LYS A 719 3.16 -7.62 -26.33
C LYS A 719 3.30 -7.38 -27.82
N ASN A 720 3.98 -8.27 -28.54
CA ASN A 720 4.08 -8.17 -30.00
C ASN A 720 2.71 -8.31 -30.68
N TYR A 721 1.87 -9.21 -30.15
CA TYR A 721 0.51 -9.37 -30.60
C TYR A 721 -0.32 -8.11 -30.33
N LEU A 722 -0.16 -7.51 -29.14
CA LEU A 722 -0.74 -6.20 -28.86
C LEU A 722 -0.30 -5.21 -29.93
N ILE A 723 0.99 -4.99 -30.17
CA ILE A 723 1.48 -3.96 -31.10
C ILE A 723 1.03 -4.18 -32.56
N ASN A 724 1.15 -5.41 -33.08
CA ASN A 724 1.08 -5.67 -34.53
C ASN A 724 -0.21 -6.37 -34.98
N GLY A 725 -1.09 -6.78 -34.05
CA GLY A 725 -2.29 -7.59 -34.35
C GLY A 725 -1.98 -9.00 -34.88
N ASN A 726 -0.70 -9.36 -35.05
CA ASN A 726 -0.25 -10.73 -35.31
C ASN A 726 1.05 -10.99 -34.54
N GLY A 727 1.25 -12.25 -34.16
CA GLY A 727 2.47 -12.69 -33.49
C GLY A 727 3.52 -13.30 -34.42
N ASN A 728 3.26 -13.46 -35.73
CA ASN A 728 3.92 -14.51 -36.53
C ASN A 728 5.05 -14.03 -37.46
N ARG A 729 5.50 -12.79 -37.39
CA ARG A 729 6.63 -12.33 -38.23
C ARG A 729 7.96 -12.47 -37.53
N LEU A 730 8.67 -13.57 -37.79
CA LEU A 730 10.12 -13.59 -37.73
C LEU A 730 10.65 -13.12 -39.10
N THR A 731 11.09 -11.86 -39.20
CA THR A 731 11.93 -11.38 -40.31
C THR A 731 13.33 -11.99 -40.21
N ASN A 732 14.08 -12.01 -41.32
CA ASN A 732 15.44 -12.58 -41.43
C ASN A 732 16.33 -12.22 -40.21
N TYR A 733 16.66 -13.23 -39.40
CA TYR A 733 17.10 -13.07 -38.01
C TYR A 733 18.40 -12.25 -37.85
N THR A 734 19.36 -12.36 -38.78
CA THR A 734 20.66 -11.66 -38.65
C THR A 734 20.55 -10.17 -39.01
N GLU A 735 19.78 -9.83 -40.04
CA GLU A 735 19.51 -8.43 -40.42
C GLU A 735 18.63 -7.73 -39.37
N PHE A 736 17.71 -8.48 -38.77
CA PHE A 736 16.82 -8.02 -37.69
C PHE A 736 17.57 -7.57 -36.43
N ILE A 737 18.59 -8.32 -36.00
CA ILE A 737 19.38 -7.99 -34.80
C ILE A 737 20.18 -6.68 -34.98
N GLU A 738 20.84 -6.49 -36.12
CA GLU A 738 21.59 -5.25 -36.37
C GLU A 738 20.66 -4.03 -36.52
N GLU A 739 19.47 -4.22 -37.11
CA GLU A 739 18.45 -3.16 -37.17
C GLU A 739 17.96 -2.75 -35.77
N ILE A 740 17.67 -3.72 -34.90
CA ILE A 740 17.25 -3.47 -33.51
C ILE A 740 18.34 -2.75 -32.74
N LYS A 741 19.60 -3.13 -32.91
CA LYS A 741 20.73 -2.46 -32.26
C LYS A 741 20.83 -0.99 -32.66
N ILE A 742 20.69 -0.67 -33.95
CA ILE A 742 20.66 0.72 -34.42
C ILE A 742 19.48 1.47 -33.80
N LYS A 743 18.30 0.84 -33.73
CA LYS A 743 17.12 1.43 -33.08
C LYS A 743 17.29 1.63 -31.59
N GLU A 744 17.90 0.69 -30.86
CA GLU A 744 18.20 0.80 -29.42
C GLU A 744 19.14 1.98 -29.16
N LEU A 745 20.21 2.10 -29.93
CA LEU A 745 21.14 3.23 -29.82
C LEU A 745 20.44 4.58 -30.07
N LYS A 746 19.59 4.66 -31.10
CA LYS A 746 18.80 5.87 -31.38
C LYS A 746 17.76 6.17 -30.30
N ALA A 747 17.08 5.15 -29.81
CA ALA A 747 16.13 5.21 -28.70
C ALA A 747 16.75 5.82 -27.44
N TRP A 748 18.03 5.54 -27.20
CA TRP A 748 18.77 6.07 -26.06
C TRP A 748 18.98 7.58 -26.15
N ASP A 749 19.31 8.11 -27.33
CA ASP A 749 19.45 9.55 -27.57
C ASP A 749 18.10 10.27 -27.49
N GLU A 750 17.02 9.61 -27.94
CA GLU A 750 15.66 10.13 -27.90
C GLU A 750 14.98 9.99 -26.53
N ALA A 751 15.63 9.31 -25.57
CA ALA A 751 15.08 8.97 -24.25
C ALA A 751 13.70 8.28 -24.33
N LYS A 752 13.56 7.35 -25.27
CA LYS A 752 12.33 6.61 -25.56
C LYS A 752 12.66 5.18 -25.97
N ALA A 753 11.77 4.24 -25.68
CA ALA A 753 11.89 2.86 -26.12
C ALA A 753 11.94 2.70 -27.65
N PRO A 754 12.78 1.80 -28.19
CA PRO A 754 12.88 1.49 -29.61
C PRO A 754 11.62 0.82 -30.20
N GLY A 755 10.70 0.34 -29.37
CA GLY A 755 9.51 -0.38 -29.82
C GLY A 755 9.76 -1.84 -30.21
N GLN A 756 10.97 -2.34 -30.02
CA GLN A 756 11.42 -3.69 -30.38
C GLN A 756 12.42 -4.20 -29.34
N GLY A 757 12.65 -5.52 -29.30
CA GLY A 757 13.55 -6.15 -28.34
C GLY A 757 13.04 -6.03 -26.90
N ARG A 758 13.95 -5.86 -25.94
CA ARG A 758 13.60 -5.84 -24.50
C ARG A 758 12.83 -4.60 -24.05
N TYR A 759 13.05 -3.47 -24.73
CA TYR A 759 12.46 -2.17 -24.42
C TYR A 759 11.36 -1.87 -25.44
N LEU A 760 10.17 -2.41 -25.20
CA LEU A 760 9.04 -2.26 -26.13
C LEU A 760 8.31 -0.93 -25.93
N PHE A 761 8.23 -0.45 -24.69
CA PHE A 761 7.40 0.70 -24.34
C PHE A 761 8.16 1.69 -23.47
N GLY A 762 7.63 2.91 -23.45
CA GLY A 762 8.04 3.96 -22.54
C GLY A 762 8.79 5.10 -23.22
N ARG A 763 8.58 6.31 -22.71
CA ARG A 763 9.22 7.55 -23.16
C ARG A 763 9.46 8.42 -21.94
N SER A 764 10.53 9.20 -21.92
CA SER A 764 10.79 10.11 -20.81
C SER A 764 9.69 11.19 -20.73
N LEU A 765 9.14 11.40 -19.53
CA LEU A 765 8.15 12.45 -19.25
C LEU A 765 8.73 13.88 -19.29
N LEU A 766 10.06 14.01 -19.36
CA LEU A 766 10.77 15.27 -19.61
C LEU A 766 10.82 15.66 -21.11
N ARG A 767 10.31 14.79 -22.00
CA ARG A 767 10.23 15.02 -23.45
C ARG A 767 8.78 15.14 -23.87
N TYR A 768 8.57 15.74 -25.04
CA TYR A 768 7.25 15.78 -25.66
C TYR A 768 6.76 14.34 -25.89
N HIS A 769 5.46 14.16 -25.69
CA HIS A 769 4.83 12.86 -25.75
C HIS A 769 3.59 12.97 -26.65
N ASP A 770 3.53 12.19 -27.72
CA ASP A 770 2.30 12.08 -28.50
C ASP A 770 1.22 11.39 -27.65
N ASP A 771 -0.04 11.66 -27.95
CA ASP A 771 -1.14 10.87 -27.41
C ASP A 771 -1.04 9.43 -27.92
N ARG A 772 -1.25 8.48 -27.01
CA ARG A 772 -1.14 7.04 -27.25
C ARG A 772 -2.35 6.34 -26.69
N ASP A 773 -2.76 5.24 -27.31
CA ASP A 773 -3.69 4.30 -26.68
C ASP A 773 -2.97 3.37 -25.69
N CYS A 774 -3.74 2.47 -25.08
CA CYS A 774 -3.22 1.48 -24.14
C CYS A 774 -2.28 0.45 -24.79
N GLN A 775 -2.50 0.10 -26.05
CA GLN A 775 -1.67 -0.85 -26.78
C GLN A 775 -0.27 -0.26 -27.03
N GLU A 776 -0.19 0.98 -27.51
CA GLU A 776 1.05 1.73 -27.73
C GLU A 776 1.80 2.10 -26.43
N SER A 777 1.11 1.99 -25.29
CA SER A 777 1.64 2.25 -23.95
C SER A 777 1.97 0.96 -23.18
N GLY A 778 1.73 -0.21 -23.75
CA GLY A 778 2.03 -1.49 -23.12
C GLY A 778 1.15 -1.81 -21.90
N ILE A 779 -0.11 -1.37 -21.95
CA ILE A 779 -1.11 -1.54 -20.89
C ILE A 779 -2.12 -2.59 -21.35
N VAL A 780 -2.10 -3.76 -20.71
CA VAL A 780 -2.97 -4.88 -21.07
C VAL A 780 -4.40 -4.67 -20.55
N ASN A 781 -4.53 -4.27 -19.28
CA ASN A 781 -5.81 -4.10 -18.61
C ASN A 781 -6.18 -2.61 -18.54
N CYS A 782 -6.50 -2.05 -19.69
CA CYS A 782 -6.78 -0.63 -19.86
C CYS A 782 -8.03 -0.15 -19.08
N VAL A 783 -8.03 1.12 -18.68
CA VAL A 783 -9.24 1.84 -18.19
C VAL A 783 -9.71 2.95 -19.13
N CYS A 784 -8.94 3.25 -20.16
CA CYS A 784 -9.30 4.22 -21.17
C CYS A 784 -10.48 3.71 -22.00
N LYS A 785 -11.50 4.55 -22.21
CA LYS A 785 -12.49 4.36 -23.27
C LYS A 785 -11.97 5.03 -24.54
N GLU A 786 -11.95 4.31 -25.66
CA GLU A 786 -11.60 4.87 -26.97
C GLU A 786 -12.81 5.64 -27.55
N ARG A 787 -12.55 6.74 -28.26
CA ARG A 787 -13.58 7.73 -28.61
C ARG A 787 -14.48 7.32 -29.79
N ASP A 788 -14.13 6.31 -30.56
CA ASP A 788 -14.93 5.71 -31.64
C ASP A 788 -14.18 4.49 -32.20
N SER A 789 -14.41 3.29 -31.65
CA SER A 789 -13.99 2.06 -32.33
C SER A 789 -14.93 0.91 -31.99
N ILE A 790 -15.44 0.26 -33.03
CA ILE A 790 -16.12 -1.03 -33.00
C ILE A 790 -15.04 -2.08 -32.66
N HIS A 791 -14.57 -2.10 -31.42
CA HIS A 791 -13.67 -3.12 -30.89
C HIS A 791 -14.10 -3.53 -29.47
N ASP A 792 -15.40 -3.76 -29.32
CA ASP A 792 -16.03 -4.23 -28.09
C ASP A 792 -15.93 -5.77 -27.91
N GLU A 793 -14.92 -6.40 -28.52
CA GLU A 793 -14.63 -7.83 -28.35
C GLU A 793 -13.47 -8.12 -27.38
N PHE A 794 -12.58 -7.17 -27.09
CA PHE A 794 -11.46 -7.41 -26.18
C PHE A 794 -11.79 -7.16 -24.70
N SER A 795 -12.86 -6.42 -24.41
CA SER A 795 -13.38 -6.19 -23.04
C SER A 795 -14.13 -7.40 -22.47
N LYS A 796 -14.46 -8.41 -23.30
CA LYS A 796 -15.20 -9.63 -22.90
C LYS A 796 -14.31 -10.85 -22.60
N ILE A 797 -12.98 -10.73 -22.69
CA ILE A 797 -12.02 -11.78 -22.33
C ILE A 797 -11.27 -11.41 -21.03
N GLY A 798 -12.00 -10.82 -20.08
CA GLY A 798 -11.52 -10.35 -18.77
C GLY A 798 -11.63 -11.41 -17.68
#